data_AF-A0A2V5V726-F1
#
_entry.id   AF-A0A2V5V726-F1
#
_cell.length_a   1.000
_cell.length_b   1.000
_cell.length_c   1.000
_cell.angle_alpha   90.00
_cell.angle_beta   90.00
_cell.angle_gamma   90.00
#
_symmetry.space_group_name_H-M   'P 1'
#
loop_
_entity.id
_entity.type
_entity.pdbx_description
1 polymer ?
#
loop_
_entity_poly.entity_id
_entity_poly.type
_entity_poly.pdbx_seq_one_letter_code
_entity_poly.pdbx_strand_id
1 'polypeptide(L)'
;MKFQSNVRRSNRWTAGFLVPAFLFARSLGALTPNEWRFSQTIDVPANGLIRINLPAETLDASRPDLGDVRILDSAGREVPYLIDRPMPRRESALRSQELRTALEPTATRITLTTGTKSLLKGVTFETPPGLEFIKAVQVEGSHDSAQWRQLATDKPILKMTGGAENLGVSFPAGIWEFLRLTIDDSRSIPVPFTGVQLLVAETKAPLEPLPISIKSRDESLGVTRLAVDLGATNLMIASLRIETPDPLFARLVTIGIPELANDNIREQTLCTGSIYRVDVNDKIESHLEIPIDMQIRGRELIVLINNGDSPPIVINAVGADRRVTQLVFFAHEPGGYQLLCGNTQCATPRYDLAELSDKLKSAVVIEMRPASLIASPAYKPPDNLSALPLTGARIDLAAWKFRKRVQVSTHGAHQIELDPDVLSHATPDQRDLRIVTEDRQLPFLFERPSISRSVPLASVSANDLKKPRLSRWSLKLPKPGVPITRIQCAADSALFQREMRVWEEVPDERGDTFPRELGHAIWKKLPNQATREFAIHLDVAPRSDTLFLETDNGDNSPIDLHGFRGDYPVTRVVFKAAPDSTQPIWIYYGNPDAASPRYDVALIADQLFRTERASATLGPQENMGSKTERITKTLTGSARYIFWGTLGVVVVGLLLLISRLLPKNE
;
A
#
# COMPACT_ATOMS: atom_id res chain seq x y z
N MET A 1 -7.54 78.85 -22.39
CA MET A 1 -8.77 78.02 -22.49
C MET A 1 -8.34 76.57 -22.48
N LYS A 2 -8.38 75.87 -21.32
CA LYS A 2 -9.41 74.88 -20.95
C LYS A 2 -9.95 74.09 -22.15
N PHE A 3 -9.66 72.78 -22.23
CA PHE A 3 -10.49 71.75 -21.59
C PHE A 3 -9.75 70.40 -21.52
N GLN A 4 -9.67 69.84 -20.31
CA GLN A 4 -9.41 68.44 -20.04
C GLN A 4 -10.67 67.62 -20.42
N SER A 5 -10.52 66.50 -21.13
CA SER A 5 -11.56 65.47 -21.20
C SER A 5 -11.10 64.21 -20.47
N ASN A 6 -11.61 64.03 -19.25
CA ASN A 6 -11.55 62.78 -18.51
C ASN A 6 -12.46 61.73 -19.19
N VAL A 7 -11.89 60.70 -19.79
CA VAL A 7 -12.63 59.47 -20.10
C VAL A 7 -12.32 58.45 -19.01
N ARG A 8 -13.24 58.36 -18.04
CA ARG A 8 -13.35 57.22 -17.12
C ARG A 8 -13.58 55.95 -17.95
N ARG A 9 -12.60 55.05 -18.00
CA ARG A 9 -12.84 53.65 -18.39
C ARG A 9 -13.66 52.97 -17.29
N SER A 10 -14.96 52.83 -17.51
CA SER A 10 -15.83 51.99 -16.70
C SER A 10 -15.63 50.52 -17.07
N ASN A 11 -14.97 49.75 -16.20
CA ASN A 11 -14.95 48.28 -16.25
C ASN A 11 -16.31 47.74 -15.79
N ARG A 12 -17.35 47.81 -16.63
CA ARG A 12 -18.64 47.13 -16.41
C ARG A 12 -19.07 46.33 -17.64
N TRP A 13 -18.22 45.44 -18.14
CA TRP A 13 -18.58 44.55 -19.26
C TRP A 13 -17.96 43.16 -19.07
N THR A 14 -18.57 42.29 -18.25
CA THR A 14 -18.31 40.82 -18.25
C THR A 14 -19.49 39.93 -17.82
N ALA A 15 -20.65 40.47 -17.42
CA ALA A 15 -21.80 39.62 -17.04
C ALA A 15 -22.66 39.14 -18.23
N GLY A 16 -22.71 39.89 -19.33
CA GLY A 16 -23.67 39.63 -20.42
C GLY A 16 -23.39 38.42 -21.31
N PHE A 17 -22.15 37.90 -21.32
CA PHE A 17 -21.75 36.78 -22.20
C PHE A 17 -21.80 35.39 -21.54
N LEU A 18 -22.02 35.29 -20.22
CA LEU A 18 -22.07 33.99 -19.52
C LEU A 18 -23.46 33.34 -19.51
N VAL A 19 -24.53 34.14 -19.54
CA VAL A 19 -25.93 33.68 -19.49
C VAL A 19 -26.34 32.82 -20.70
N PRO A 20 -25.99 33.14 -21.97
CA PRO A 20 -26.51 32.37 -23.11
C PRO A 20 -25.96 30.95 -23.23
N ALA A 21 -24.83 30.61 -22.59
CA ALA A 21 -24.30 29.25 -22.62
C ALA A 21 -25.02 28.26 -21.69
N PHE A 22 -25.71 28.76 -20.66
CA PHE A 22 -26.56 27.92 -19.80
C PHE A 22 -27.97 27.72 -20.38
N LEU A 23 -28.33 28.41 -21.48
CA LEU A 23 -29.68 28.39 -22.07
C LEU A 23 -29.91 27.30 -23.13
N PHE A 24 -28.88 26.57 -23.56
CA PHE A 24 -28.99 25.51 -24.59
C PHE A 24 -28.81 24.09 -24.02
N ALA A 25 -29.57 23.73 -22.98
CA ALA A 25 -29.79 22.33 -22.66
C ALA A 25 -31.06 21.86 -23.40
N ARG A 26 -30.91 21.17 -24.53
CA ARG A 26 -32.01 20.34 -25.06
C ARG A 26 -32.31 19.27 -24.01
N SER A 27 -33.53 19.28 -23.45
CA SER A 27 -33.98 18.30 -22.47
C SER A 27 -33.89 16.88 -23.04
N LEU A 28 -32.82 16.16 -22.69
CA LEU A 28 -32.68 14.74 -22.96
C LEU A 28 -33.46 13.98 -21.87
N GLY A 29 -34.78 13.86 -22.07
CA GLY A 29 -35.68 13.11 -21.18
C GLY A 29 -35.86 13.76 -19.80
N ALA A 30 -37.02 13.53 -19.18
CA ALA A 30 -37.17 13.84 -17.76
C ALA A 30 -36.31 12.85 -16.97
N LEU A 31 -35.30 13.34 -16.24
CA LEU A 31 -34.59 12.53 -15.25
C LEU A 31 -35.62 11.94 -14.28
N THR A 32 -35.47 10.65 -13.97
CA THR A 32 -36.26 9.89 -13.00
C THR A 32 -35.50 9.90 -11.66
N PRO A 33 -35.79 10.83 -10.72
CA PRO A 33 -34.95 11.03 -9.53
C PRO A 33 -34.89 9.81 -8.61
N ASN A 34 -35.86 8.90 -8.73
CA ASN A 34 -35.92 7.63 -8.02
C ASN A 34 -34.87 6.59 -8.45
N GLU A 35 -34.09 6.86 -9.51
CA GLU A 35 -32.93 6.04 -9.87
C GLU A 35 -31.64 6.43 -9.13
N TRP A 36 -31.64 7.58 -8.44
CA TRP A 36 -30.51 8.05 -7.64
C TRP A 36 -30.68 7.62 -6.18
N ARG A 37 -29.65 6.98 -5.65
CA ARG A 37 -29.67 6.43 -4.29
C ARG A 37 -29.69 7.51 -3.22
N PHE A 38 -29.07 8.65 -3.48
CA PHE A 38 -28.91 9.72 -2.51
C PHE A 38 -29.25 11.09 -3.09
N SER A 39 -29.64 12.01 -2.20
CA SER A 39 -29.89 13.41 -2.52
C SER A 39 -29.40 14.35 -1.41
N GLN A 40 -29.12 15.61 -1.77
CA GLN A 40 -28.78 16.70 -0.87
C GLN A 40 -29.47 17.99 -1.33
N THR A 41 -29.95 18.80 -0.38
CA THR A 41 -30.53 20.12 -0.68
C THR A 41 -29.43 21.17 -0.81
N ILE A 42 -29.62 22.13 -1.72
CA ILE A 42 -28.81 23.33 -1.88
C ILE A 42 -29.75 24.54 -1.82
N ASP A 43 -29.63 25.35 -0.76
CA ASP A 43 -30.47 26.55 -0.59
C ASP A 43 -29.81 27.78 -1.22
N VAL A 44 -30.17 28.09 -2.46
CA VAL A 44 -29.56 29.17 -3.23
C VAL A 44 -30.16 30.53 -2.84
N PRO A 45 -29.35 31.49 -2.34
CA PRO A 45 -29.86 32.74 -1.78
C PRO A 45 -30.22 33.80 -2.83
N ALA A 46 -29.61 33.75 -4.01
CA ALA A 46 -29.80 34.73 -5.08
C ALA A 46 -29.46 34.11 -6.44
N ASN A 47 -29.93 34.74 -7.52
CA ASN A 47 -29.56 34.35 -8.88
C ASN A 47 -28.07 34.66 -9.16
N GLY A 48 -27.40 33.78 -9.90
CA GLY A 48 -25.99 33.95 -10.26
C GLY A 48 -25.20 32.66 -10.30
N LEU A 49 -23.87 32.79 -10.41
CA LEU A 49 -22.97 31.63 -10.39
C LEU A 49 -22.79 31.13 -8.96
N ILE A 50 -23.10 29.85 -8.78
CA ILE A 50 -22.97 29.12 -7.52
C ILE A 50 -21.82 28.13 -7.64
N ARG A 51 -21.01 28.04 -6.60
CA ARG A 51 -19.92 27.06 -6.47
C ARG A 51 -20.17 26.18 -5.26
N ILE A 52 -20.36 24.90 -5.51
CA ILE A 52 -20.58 23.88 -4.47
C ILE A 52 -19.28 23.14 -4.21
N ASN A 53 -18.77 23.23 -2.99
CA ASN A 53 -17.67 22.36 -2.53
C ASN A 53 -18.27 20.99 -2.15
N LEU A 54 -17.91 19.94 -2.89
CA LEU A 54 -18.43 18.59 -2.63
C LEU A 54 -17.84 18.00 -1.34
N PRO A 55 -18.68 17.64 -0.34
CA PRO A 55 -18.20 16.99 0.87
C PRO A 55 -17.74 15.55 0.56
N ALA A 56 -16.95 14.98 1.47
CA ALA A 56 -16.38 13.64 1.28
C ALA A 56 -17.48 12.56 1.12
N GLU A 57 -18.60 12.68 1.84
CA GLU A 57 -19.76 11.77 1.73
C GLU A 57 -20.38 11.76 0.32
N THR A 58 -20.45 12.91 -0.36
CA THR A 58 -20.96 12.97 -1.74
C THR A 58 -19.99 12.27 -2.69
N LEU A 59 -18.69 12.51 -2.54
CA LEU A 59 -17.67 11.84 -3.36
C LEU A 59 -17.66 10.33 -3.12
N ASP A 60 -17.90 9.89 -1.88
CA ASP A 60 -17.96 8.48 -1.50
C ASP A 60 -19.14 7.75 -2.16
N ALA A 61 -20.29 8.44 -2.24
CA ALA A 61 -21.50 7.91 -2.85
C ALA A 61 -21.52 7.99 -4.38
N SER A 62 -20.59 8.74 -4.99
CA SER A 62 -20.56 9.00 -6.44
C SER A 62 -19.58 8.08 -7.19
N ARG A 63 -19.69 8.07 -8.52
CA ARG A 63 -18.65 7.51 -9.40
C ARG A 63 -17.37 8.36 -9.34
N PRO A 64 -16.17 7.78 -9.63
CA PRO A 64 -14.91 8.54 -9.61
C PRO A 64 -14.87 9.73 -10.57
N ASP A 65 -15.60 9.64 -11.68
CA ASP A 65 -15.74 10.67 -12.70
C ASP A 65 -16.87 11.67 -12.39
N LEU A 66 -17.63 11.46 -11.32
CA LEU A 66 -18.86 12.20 -10.97
C LEU A 66 -19.91 12.18 -12.10
N GLY A 67 -19.86 11.18 -12.99
CA GLY A 67 -20.79 11.06 -14.10
C GLY A 67 -22.23 10.76 -13.68
N ASP A 68 -22.41 10.32 -12.43
CA ASP A 68 -23.70 10.09 -11.80
C ASP A 68 -24.23 11.24 -10.95
N VAL A 69 -23.52 12.36 -10.91
CA VAL A 69 -24.01 13.54 -10.21
C VAL A 69 -25.03 14.28 -11.08
N ARG A 70 -26.10 14.82 -10.50
CA ARG A 70 -27.07 15.70 -11.17
C ARG A 70 -27.48 16.85 -10.27
N ILE A 71 -27.75 18.02 -10.85
CA ILE A 71 -28.34 19.16 -10.14
C ILE A 71 -29.74 19.40 -10.72
N LEU A 72 -30.76 19.43 -9.88
CA LEU A 72 -32.13 19.79 -10.25
C LEU A 72 -32.50 21.14 -9.62
N ASP A 73 -33.23 21.97 -10.36
CA ASP A 73 -33.86 23.18 -9.83
C ASP A 73 -35.14 22.86 -9.04
N SER A 74 -35.78 23.90 -8.48
CA SER A 74 -37.02 23.79 -7.72
C SER A 74 -38.21 23.24 -8.53
N ALA A 75 -38.14 23.28 -9.86
CA ALA A 75 -39.13 22.70 -10.78
C ALA A 75 -38.77 21.27 -11.22
N GLY A 76 -37.69 20.69 -10.68
CA GLY A 76 -37.20 19.35 -11.02
C GLY A 76 -36.48 19.28 -12.37
N ARG A 77 -36.09 20.41 -12.97
CA ARG A 77 -35.37 20.46 -14.23
C ARG A 77 -33.87 20.38 -13.99
N GLU A 78 -33.18 19.65 -14.86
CA GLU A 78 -31.72 19.51 -14.78
C GLU A 78 -31.02 20.86 -15.07
N VAL A 79 -30.04 21.19 -14.24
CA VAL A 79 -29.23 22.40 -14.33
C VAL A 79 -27.82 22.03 -14.80
N PRO A 80 -27.34 22.56 -15.94
CA PRO A 80 -25.97 22.35 -16.40
C PRO A 80 -24.93 22.85 -15.39
N TYR A 81 -23.86 22.07 -15.20
CA TYR A 81 -22.79 22.40 -14.27
C TYR A 81 -21.41 22.00 -14.81
N LEU A 82 -20.38 22.70 -14.34
CA LEU A 82 -18.97 22.39 -14.58
C LEU A 82 -18.37 21.73 -13.35
N ILE A 83 -17.67 20.60 -13.53
CA ILE A 83 -16.81 20.03 -12.49
C ILE A 83 -15.47 20.74 -12.55
N ASP A 84 -15.08 21.39 -11.45
CA ASP A 84 -13.75 21.94 -11.27
C ASP A 84 -12.99 21.17 -10.19
N ARG A 85 -11.74 20.83 -10.48
CA ARG A 85 -10.81 20.14 -9.58
C ARG A 85 -9.55 20.99 -9.52
N PRO A 86 -9.56 22.08 -8.72
CA PRO A 86 -8.40 22.95 -8.62
C PRO A 86 -7.18 22.14 -8.19
N MET A 87 -6.17 22.09 -9.06
CA MET A 87 -4.88 21.48 -8.78
C MET A 87 -3.83 22.59 -8.71
N PRO A 88 -2.83 22.47 -7.84
CA PRO A 88 -1.66 23.33 -7.96
C PRO A 88 -1.08 23.14 -9.36
N ARG A 89 -0.65 24.23 -9.98
CA ARG A 89 0.12 24.11 -11.21
C ARG A 89 1.41 23.37 -10.83
N ARG A 90 1.66 22.19 -11.40
CA ARG A 90 2.86 21.38 -11.06
C ARG A 90 4.09 22.26 -11.03
N GLU A 91 4.90 22.09 -9.98
CA GLU A 91 6.22 22.71 -9.90
C GLU A 91 6.94 22.48 -11.23
N SER A 92 7.29 23.59 -11.88
CA SER A 92 8.13 23.54 -13.06
C SER A 92 9.54 23.83 -12.60
N ALA A 93 10.41 22.84 -12.72
CA ALA A 93 11.84 23.00 -12.54
C ALA A 93 12.40 23.66 -13.81
N LEU A 94 12.91 24.89 -13.66
CA LEU A 94 13.66 25.54 -14.73
C LEU A 94 15.15 25.33 -14.46
N ARG A 95 15.92 24.94 -15.48
CA ARG A 95 17.38 25.03 -15.37
C ARG A 95 17.78 26.50 -15.28
N SER A 96 18.72 26.79 -14.39
CA SER A 96 19.39 28.09 -14.37
C SER A 96 20.11 28.35 -15.71
N GLN A 97 20.18 29.61 -16.12
CA GLN A 97 20.80 30.01 -17.39
C GLN A 97 22.32 29.88 -17.31
N GLU A 98 22.90 30.38 -16.22
CA GLU A 98 24.33 30.25 -15.92
C GLU A 98 24.50 29.85 -14.47
N LEU A 99 25.51 29.01 -14.21
CA LEU A 99 25.86 28.54 -12.87
C LEU A 99 27.38 28.55 -12.72
N ARG A 100 27.87 29.16 -11.64
CA ARG A 100 29.28 29.19 -11.26
C ARG A 100 29.44 28.67 -9.85
N THR A 101 30.35 27.73 -9.68
CA THR A 101 30.67 27.14 -8.38
C THR A 101 32.08 27.55 -7.96
N ALA A 102 32.23 28.02 -6.73
CA ALA A 102 33.50 28.32 -6.10
C ALA A 102 33.62 27.51 -4.80
N LEU A 103 34.77 26.84 -4.63
CA LEU A 103 35.11 26.14 -3.40
C LEU A 103 35.90 27.10 -2.51
N GLU A 104 35.39 27.35 -1.32
CA GLU A 104 36.03 28.11 -0.25
C GLU A 104 36.46 27.15 0.88
N PRO A 105 37.34 27.56 1.81
CA PRO A 105 37.87 26.66 2.84
C PRO A 105 36.80 26.00 3.72
N THR A 106 35.68 26.69 3.97
CA THR A 106 34.59 26.23 4.85
C THR A 106 33.22 26.29 4.17
N ALA A 107 33.17 26.54 2.86
CA ALA A 107 31.91 26.67 2.14
C ALA A 107 32.03 26.35 0.65
N THR A 108 30.94 25.89 0.07
CA THR A 108 30.76 25.83 -1.38
C THR A 108 29.79 26.94 -1.78
N ARG A 109 30.24 27.88 -2.62
CA ARG A 109 29.43 28.99 -3.10
C ARG A 109 29.00 28.75 -4.53
N ILE A 110 27.69 28.69 -4.76
CA ILE A 110 27.08 28.60 -6.09
C ILE A 110 26.39 29.93 -6.39
N THR A 111 26.81 30.61 -7.45
CA THR A 111 26.14 31.81 -7.96
C THR A 111 25.51 31.47 -9.30
N LEU A 112 24.23 31.80 -9.46
CA LEU A 112 23.49 31.48 -10.68
C LEU A 112 22.69 32.68 -11.20
N THR A 113 22.56 32.74 -12.52
CA THR A 113 21.63 33.63 -13.23
C THR A 113 20.39 32.84 -13.57
N THR A 114 19.22 33.32 -13.15
CA THR A 114 17.98 32.54 -13.24
C THR A 114 17.42 32.46 -14.66
N GLY A 115 17.58 33.54 -15.45
CA GLY A 115 17.07 33.62 -16.83
C GLY A 115 15.55 33.66 -16.94
N THR A 116 14.82 33.89 -15.84
CA THR A 116 13.35 33.89 -15.82
C THR A 116 12.77 35.08 -15.06
N LYS A 117 11.55 35.48 -15.43
CA LYS A 117 10.75 36.48 -14.71
C LYS A 117 9.62 35.83 -13.89
N SER A 118 9.61 34.51 -13.78
CA SER A 118 8.65 33.79 -12.95
C SER A 118 8.91 34.06 -11.46
N LEU A 119 7.85 34.04 -10.65
CA LEU A 119 7.98 33.99 -9.20
C LEU A 119 8.62 32.67 -8.81
N LEU A 120 9.77 32.70 -8.16
CA LEU A 120 10.49 31.53 -7.65
C LEU A 120 10.19 31.35 -6.16
N LYS A 121 9.95 30.11 -5.72
CA LYS A 121 9.70 29.74 -4.31
C LYS A 121 10.81 28.88 -3.71
N GLY A 122 11.79 28.46 -4.50
CA GLY A 122 12.83 27.56 -4.02
C GLY A 122 13.83 27.17 -5.11
N VAL A 123 14.76 26.32 -4.72
CA VAL A 123 15.71 25.64 -5.61
C VAL A 123 15.86 24.18 -5.22
N THR A 124 16.20 23.32 -6.18
CA THR A 124 16.58 21.92 -5.94
C THR A 124 17.96 21.65 -6.50
N PHE A 125 18.86 21.08 -5.69
CA PHE A 125 20.22 20.73 -6.08
C PHE A 125 20.27 19.40 -6.83
N GLU A 126 21.14 19.29 -7.84
CA GLU A 126 21.44 18.04 -8.53
C GLU A 126 22.79 17.50 -8.04
N THR A 127 22.84 16.23 -7.65
CA THR A 127 24.07 15.57 -7.17
C THR A 127 24.27 14.21 -7.84
N PRO A 128 25.51 13.71 -7.96
CA PRO A 128 25.78 12.34 -8.36
C PRO A 128 25.09 11.31 -7.45
N PRO A 129 24.74 10.12 -7.96
CA PRO A 129 24.22 9.04 -7.14
C PRO A 129 25.28 8.52 -6.15
N GLY A 130 24.82 7.90 -5.05
CA GLY A 130 25.71 7.22 -4.09
C GLY A 130 26.37 8.13 -3.04
N LEU A 131 26.00 9.41 -2.97
CA LEU A 131 26.49 10.34 -1.95
C LEU A 131 25.65 10.28 -0.67
N GLU A 132 26.32 10.44 0.47
CA GLU A 132 25.70 10.61 1.78
C GLU A 132 26.19 11.92 2.42
N PHE A 133 25.26 12.82 2.77
CA PHE A 133 25.61 14.09 3.40
C PHE A 133 24.40 14.72 4.10
N ILE A 134 24.69 15.64 5.02
CA ILE A 134 23.78 16.65 5.54
C ILE A 134 24.54 17.98 5.49
N LYS A 135 23.95 19.00 4.88
CA LYS A 135 24.55 20.33 4.72
C LYS A 135 23.55 21.43 5.04
N ALA A 136 24.05 22.52 5.61
CA ALA A 136 23.30 23.76 5.76
C ALA A 136 23.41 24.59 4.49
N VAL A 137 22.32 25.22 4.07
CA VAL A 137 22.29 26.12 2.91
C VAL A 137 21.73 27.48 3.31
N GLN A 138 22.47 28.52 2.97
CA GLN A 138 21.99 29.90 2.93
C GLN A 138 21.64 30.27 1.49
N VAL A 139 20.50 30.95 1.31
CA VAL A 139 20.04 31.43 0.00
C VAL A 139 19.89 32.94 0.05
N GLU A 140 20.49 33.62 -0.92
CA GLU A 140 20.38 35.05 -1.12
C GLU A 140 19.93 35.34 -2.56
N GLY A 141 19.10 36.37 -2.74
CA GLY A 141 18.61 36.83 -4.02
C GLY A 141 19.07 38.25 -4.33
N SER A 142 19.31 38.53 -5.61
CA SER A 142 19.70 39.85 -6.10
C SER A 142 19.05 40.14 -7.46
N HIS A 143 18.80 41.43 -7.72
CA HIS A 143 18.32 41.91 -9.01
C HIS A 143 19.46 42.47 -9.88
N ASP A 144 20.62 42.78 -9.28
CA ASP A 144 21.73 43.50 -9.91
C ASP A 144 23.09 42.81 -9.73
N SER A 145 23.14 41.65 -9.06
CA SER A 145 24.33 40.90 -8.65
C SER A 145 25.28 41.61 -7.66
N ALA A 146 24.94 42.83 -7.21
CA ALA A 146 25.73 43.63 -6.29
C ALA A 146 25.09 43.69 -4.89
N GLN A 147 23.79 43.94 -4.82
CA GLN A 147 23.01 43.99 -3.57
C GLN A 147 22.29 42.66 -3.35
N TRP A 148 22.63 41.99 -2.25
CA TRP A 148 22.14 40.64 -1.93
C TRP A 148 21.18 40.70 -0.74
N ARG A 149 20.00 40.09 -0.91
CA ARG A 149 19.00 39.95 0.14
C ARG A 149 18.92 38.49 0.58
N GLN A 150 19.04 38.25 1.89
CA GLN A 150 18.85 36.94 2.48
C GLN A 150 17.40 36.46 2.34
N LEU A 151 17.21 35.27 1.77
CA LEU A 151 15.91 34.66 1.51
C LEU A 151 15.64 33.45 2.42
N ALA A 152 16.69 32.66 2.69
CA ALA A 152 16.65 31.52 3.60
C ALA A 152 18.01 31.31 4.25
N THR A 153 18.02 30.66 5.42
CA THR A 153 19.22 30.49 6.26
C THR A 153 19.16 29.16 6.98
N ASP A 154 20.30 28.49 7.03
CA ASP A 154 20.48 27.18 7.66
C ASP A 154 19.43 26.15 7.24
N LYS A 155 19.08 26.14 5.95
CA LYS A 155 18.13 25.15 5.42
C LYS A 155 18.84 23.83 5.12
N PRO A 156 18.33 22.70 5.63
CA PRO A 156 19.00 21.42 5.46
C PRO A 156 18.80 20.90 4.03
N ILE A 157 19.88 20.49 3.41
CA ILE A 157 19.85 19.51 2.32
C ILE A 157 20.54 18.23 2.79
N LEU A 158 19.98 17.08 2.43
CA LEU A 158 20.46 15.79 2.89
C LEU A 158 20.22 14.69 1.87
N LYS A 159 21.08 13.68 1.93
CA LYS A 159 20.92 12.40 1.26
C LYS A 159 21.48 11.32 2.17
N MET A 160 20.67 10.33 2.49
CA MET A 160 20.99 9.29 3.46
C MET A 160 21.02 7.91 2.80
N THR A 161 21.84 7.00 3.33
CA THR A 161 21.94 5.61 2.84
C THR A 161 20.59 4.86 2.85
N GLY A 162 19.67 5.23 3.76
CA GLY A 162 18.29 4.70 3.81
C GLY A 162 17.32 5.22 2.75
N GLY A 163 17.80 6.03 1.79
CA GLY A 163 17.00 6.61 0.71
C GLY A 163 16.28 7.91 1.06
N ALA A 164 16.27 8.31 2.34
CA ALA A 164 15.74 9.60 2.73
C ALA A 164 16.60 10.72 2.12
N GLU A 165 15.97 11.60 1.37
CA GLU A 165 16.62 12.75 0.74
C GLU A 165 15.74 14.01 0.79
N ASN A 166 16.41 15.15 0.94
CA ASN A 166 15.88 16.46 0.62
C ASN A 166 16.99 17.26 -0.06
N LEU A 167 16.83 17.53 -1.35
CA LEU A 167 17.72 18.40 -2.11
C LEU A 167 17.10 19.76 -2.39
N GLY A 168 15.93 20.04 -1.81
CA GLY A 168 15.18 21.27 -2.02
C GLY A 168 15.38 22.28 -0.89
N VAL A 169 15.48 23.56 -1.24
CA VAL A 169 15.45 24.68 -0.30
C VAL A 169 14.36 25.65 -0.73
N SER A 170 13.34 25.81 0.12
CA SER A 170 12.24 26.76 -0.09
C SER A 170 12.54 28.12 0.54
N PHE A 171 12.04 29.18 -0.08
CA PHE A 171 12.14 30.57 0.37
C PHE A 171 10.89 31.39 -0.03
N PRO A 172 10.65 32.59 0.56
CA PRO A 172 9.52 33.43 0.19
C PRO A 172 9.47 33.73 -1.31
N ALA A 173 8.29 33.56 -1.93
CA ALA A 173 8.15 33.68 -3.36
C ALA A 173 8.53 35.08 -3.88
N GLY A 174 9.38 35.16 -4.91
CA GLY A 174 9.83 36.41 -5.49
C GLY A 174 10.45 36.25 -6.87
N ILE A 175 10.56 37.34 -7.63
CA ILE A 175 11.30 37.37 -8.89
C ILE A 175 12.74 37.72 -8.54
N TRP A 176 13.70 36.94 -9.05
CA TRP A 176 15.12 37.11 -8.75
C TRP A 176 15.93 36.84 -10.02
N GLU A 177 16.71 37.82 -10.48
CA GLU A 177 17.62 37.67 -11.63
C GLU A 177 18.85 36.83 -11.27
N PHE A 178 19.30 36.94 -10.02
CA PHE A 178 20.46 36.22 -9.50
C PHE A 178 20.14 35.55 -8.17
N LEU A 179 20.64 34.33 -7.98
CA LEU A 179 20.66 33.65 -6.69
C LEU A 179 22.10 33.29 -6.29
N ARG A 180 22.38 33.38 -5.00
CA ARG A 180 23.62 32.91 -4.38
C ARG A 180 23.28 31.91 -3.30
N LEU A 181 23.84 30.72 -3.44
CA LEU A 181 23.66 29.58 -2.55
C LEU A 181 25.00 29.34 -1.87
N THR A 182 25.04 29.45 -0.55
CA THR A 182 26.23 29.17 0.26
C THR A 182 25.96 27.91 1.05
N ILE A 183 26.69 26.84 0.71
CA ILE A 183 26.60 25.54 1.36
C ILE A 183 27.71 25.46 2.40
N ASP A 184 27.36 25.10 3.64
CA ASP A 184 28.29 25.00 4.75
C ASP A 184 29.12 23.71 4.70
N ASP A 185 30.44 23.85 4.53
CA ASP A 185 31.42 22.77 4.51
C ASP A 185 32.30 22.75 5.76
N SER A 186 31.98 23.53 6.79
CA SER A 186 32.78 23.63 8.01
C SER A 186 32.84 22.32 8.82
N ARG A 187 31.80 21.50 8.73
CA ARG A 187 31.65 20.24 9.51
C ARG A 187 31.84 18.97 8.67
N SER A 188 31.97 19.08 7.35
CA SER A 188 32.09 17.93 6.45
C SER A 188 32.66 18.33 5.09
N ILE A 189 33.27 17.37 4.37
CA ILE A 189 33.89 17.64 3.07
C ILE A 189 32.89 18.22 2.04
N PRO A 190 33.34 19.05 1.08
CA PRO A 190 32.49 19.58 0.02
C PRO A 190 31.77 18.49 -0.78
N VAL A 191 30.53 18.79 -1.20
CA VAL A 191 29.69 17.89 -2.01
C VAL A 191 29.72 18.35 -3.47
N PRO A 192 29.88 17.42 -4.44
CA PRO A 192 29.84 17.79 -5.86
C PRO A 192 28.41 18.05 -6.32
N PHE A 193 28.06 19.32 -6.50
CA PHE A 193 26.80 19.73 -7.11
C PHE A 193 26.94 19.84 -8.64
N THR A 194 26.08 19.14 -9.37
CA THR A 194 26.09 19.06 -10.85
C THR A 194 25.12 20.03 -11.52
N GLY A 195 24.21 20.62 -10.74
CA GLY A 195 23.20 21.53 -11.24
C GLY A 195 22.30 22.08 -10.13
N VAL A 196 21.52 23.10 -10.48
CA VAL A 196 20.47 23.66 -9.63
C VAL A 196 19.25 23.93 -10.51
N GLN A 197 18.12 23.37 -10.09
CA GLN A 197 16.79 23.60 -10.65
C GLN A 197 16.08 24.71 -9.86
N LEU A 198 15.41 25.62 -10.56
CA LEU A 198 14.62 26.69 -9.97
C LEU A 198 13.18 26.21 -9.80
N LEU A 199 12.63 26.36 -8.61
CA LEU A 199 11.24 26.00 -8.31
C LEU A 199 10.34 27.22 -8.50
N VAL A 200 9.50 27.18 -9.54
CA VAL A 200 8.49 28.21 -9.80
C VAL A 200 7.35 28.11 -8.78
N ALA A 201 6.91 29.26 -8.26
CA ALA A 201 5.81 29.35 -7.32
C ALA A 201 4.49 28.89 -7.94
N GLU A 202 3.77 28.04 -7.20
CA GLU A 202 2.48 27.51 -7.63
C GLU A 202 1.37 28.55 -7.46
N THR A 203 0.31 28.41 -8.25
CA THR A 203 -0.99 28.95 -7.89
C THR A 203 -1.61 28.05 -6.82
N LYS A 204 -1.95 28.62 -5.66
CA LYS A 204 -2.55 27.85 -4.56
C LYS A 204 -3.90 27.26 -4.98
N ALA A 205 -4.09 25.96 -4.77
CA ALA A 205 -5.39 25.30 -4.85
C ALA A 205 -5.96 25.09 -3.43
N PRO A 206 -7.28 25.22 -3.22
CA PRO A 206 -7.87 25.09 -1.89
C PRO A 206 -7.66 23.68 -1.31
N LEU A 207 -7.39 23.65 -0.01
CA LEU A 207 -7.19 22.45 0.80
C LEU A 207 -8.26 22.38 1.89
N GLU A 208 -8.63 21.16 2.25
CA GLU A 208 -9.50 20.86 3.38
C GLU A 208 -8.87 19.72 4.20
N PRO A 209 -8.74 19.86 5.54
CA PRO A 209 -8.31 18.77 6.39
C PRO A 209 -9.22 17.55 6.24
N LEU A 210 -8.63 16.39 6.09
CA LEU A 210 -9.32 15.11 6.01
C LEU A 210 -9.00 14.29 7.27
N PRO A 211 -9.99 14.01 8.14
CA PRO A 211 -9.80 13.07 9.22
C PRO A 211 -9.59 11.66 8.63
N ILE A 212 -8.50 11.02 9.04
CA ILE A 212 -8.12 9.66 8.62
C ILE A 212 -7.78 8.83 9.86
N SER A 213 -7.79 7.51 9.73
CA SER A 213 -7.48 6.60 10.83
C SER A 213 -6.50 5.51 10.39
N ILE A 214 -5.65 5.07 11.33
CA ILE A 214 -4.77 3.91 11.10
C ILE A 214 -5.58 2.64 11.40
N LYS A 215 -5.81 1.81 10.38
CA LYS A 215 -6.49 0.50 10.51
C LYS A 215 -5.56 -0.59 11.04
N SER A 216 -4.34 -0.63 10.54
CA SER A 216 -3.32 -1.56 11.01
C SER A 216 -1.94 -0.94 10.95
N ARG A 217 -1.08 -1.44 11.81
CA ARG A 217 0.34 -1.12 11.88
C ARG A 217 1.10 -2.43 12.01
N ASP A 218 2.05 -2.65 11.12
CA ASP A 218 2.85 -3.86 11.05
C ASP A 218 4.32 -3.50 10.86
N GLU A 219 5.18 -3.94 11.77
CA GLU A 219 6.63 -3.86 11.63
C GLU A 219 7.17 -5.19 11.12
N SER A 220 7.80 -5.17 9.95
CA SER A 220 8.51 -6.35 9.45
C SER A 220 9.66 -5.96 8.55
N LEU A 221 10.77 -6.70 8.64
CA LEU A 221 11.94 -6.58 7.76
C LEU A 221 12.50 -5.15 7.64
N GLY A 222 12.53 -4.39 8.73
CA GLY A 222 13.04 -3.00 8.75
C GLY A 222 12.07 -1.96 8.18
N VAL A 223 10.79 -2.30 8.00
CA VAL A 223 9.76 -1.41 7.47
C VAL A 223 8.60 -1.32 8.46
N THR A 224 8.12 -0.10 8.74
CA THR A 224 6.80 0.11 9.36
C THR A 224 5.79 0.28 8.25
N ARG A 225 4.81 -0.62 8.17
CA ARG A 225 3.66 -0.52 7.26
C ARG A 225 2.44 -0.03 8.02
N LEU A 226 1.77 0.99 7.51
CA LEU A 226 0.45 1.43 7.98
C LEU A 226 -0.59 1.20 6.89
N ALA A 227 -1.74 0.63 7.26
CA ALA A 227 -2.98 0.72 6.48
C ALA A 227 -3.78 1.91 7.02
N VAL A 228 -4.05 2.92 6.19
CA VAL A 228 -4.72 4.17 6.57
C VAL A 228 -6.06 4.25 5.86
N ASP A 229 -7.16 4.38 6.62
CA ASP A 229 -8.50 4.64 6.08
C ASP A 229 -8.70 6.14 5.83
N LEU A 230 -9.04 6.47 4.59
CA LEU A 230 -9.37 7.82 4.13
C LEU A 230 -10.79 8.25 4.54
N GLY A 231 -11.63 7.35 5.04
CA GLY A 231 -13.00 7.64 5.47
C GLY A 231 -14.01 7.81 4.33
N ALA A 232 -13.55 7.97 3.08
CA ALA A 232 -14.36 8.06 1.86
C ALA A 232 -13.57 7.63 0.62
N THR A 233 -14.28 7.25 -0.43
CA THR A 233 -13.73 6.94 -1.76
C THR A 233 -13.62 8.19 -2.65
N ASN A 234 -12.90 8.05 -3.77
CA ASN A 234 -12.78 9.04 -4.84
C ASN A 234 -12.19 10.40 -4.43
N LEU A 235 -11.44 10.46 -3.34
CA LEU A 235 -10.87 11.70 -2.81
C LEU A 235 -9.62 12.13 -3.59
N MET A 236 -9.48 13.43 -3.84
CA MET A 236 -8.22 14.02 -4.30
C MET A 236 -7.33 14.29 -3.08
N ILE A 237 -6.39 13.40 -2.78
CA ILE A 237 -5.49 13.57 -1.62
C ILE A 237 -4.34 14.49 -2.01
N ALA A 238 -4.15 15.56 -1.24
CA ALA A 238 -3.09 16.53 -1.47
C ALA A 238 -1.79 16.07 -0.82
N SER A 239 -1.85 15.72 0.47
CA SER A 239 -0.68 15.30 1.24
C SER A 239 -1.08 14.44 2.45
N LEU A 240 -0.07 13.74 2.98
CA LEU A 240 -0.14 12.97 4.21
C LEU A 240 0.89 13.52 5.20
N ARG A 241 0.48 13.79 6.45
CA ARG A 241 1.34 14.26 7.53
C ARG A 241 1.48 13.20 8.60
N ILE A 242 2.72 12.95 9.06
CA ILE A 242 3.00 12.01 10.16
C ILE A 242 3.37 12.82 11.40
N GLU A 243 2.62 12.65 12.48
CA GLU A 243 2.91 13.30 13.76
C GLU A 243 3.73 12.36 14.65
N THR A 244 4.93 12.81 15.03
CA THR A 244 5.88 12.02 15.81
C THR A 244 6.67 12.87 16.81
N PRO A 245 6.86 12.38 18.05
CA PRO A 245 7.67 13.04 19.05
C PRO A 245 9.18 12.84 18.85
N ASP A 246 9.60 11.93 17.97
CA ASP A 246 11.00 11.50 17.86
C ASP A 246 11.92 12.66 17.44
N PRO A 247 12.95 13.01 18.23
CA PRO A 247 13.63 14.31 18.08
C PRO A 247 14.54 14.40 16.85
N LEU A 248 15.10 13.30 16.35
CA LEU A 248 15.97 13.27 15.19
C LEU A 248 15.79 11.97 14.41
N PHE A 249 15.51 12.08 13.11
CA PHE A 249 15.41 10.94 12.20
C PHE A 249 15.39 11.42 10.74
N ALA A 250 15.63 10.49 9.82
CA ALA A 250 15.33 10.64 8.41
C ALA A 250 14.84 9.28 7.87
N ARG A 251 13.70 9.25 7.19
CA ARG A 251 13.07 8.03 6.67
C ARG A 251 12.53 8.28 5.27
N LEU A 252 12.78 7.33 4.37
CA LEU A 252 12.05 7.24 3.11
C LEU A 252 10.66 6.69 3.40
N VAL A 253 9.65 7.30 2.79
CA VAL A 253 8.25 6.91 2.89
C VAL A 253 7.75 6.58 1.48
N THR A 254 7.14 5.42 1.33
CA THR A 254 6.42 5.03 0.10
C THR A 254 4.94 5.06 0.37
N ILE A 255 4.17 5.73 -0.49
CA ILE A 255 2.72 5.75 -0.48
C ILE A 255 2.22 4.84 -1.59
N GLY A 256 1.30 3.94 -1.26
CA GLY A 256 0.68 3.03 -2.20
C GLY A 256 -0.80 2.81 -1.94
N ILE A 257 -1.42 2.02 -2.80
CA ILE A 257 -2.83 1.60 -2.71
C ILE A 257 -2.96 0.10 -2.99
N PRO A 258 -4.02 -0.56 -2.50
CA PRO A 258 -4.34 -1.91 -2.94
C PRO A 258 -4.82 -1.88 -4.41
N GLU A 259 -4.26 -2.75 -5.24
CA GLU A 259 -4.59 -2.93 -6.66
C GLU A 259 -4.79 -4.42 -6.96
N LEU A 260 -5.74 -4.75 -7.85
CA LEU A 260 -5.89 -6.11 -8.37
C LEU A 260 -4.92 -6.34 -9.53
N ALA A 261 -3.99 -7.28 -9.37
CA ALA A 261 -3.06 -7.71 -10.41
C ALA A 261 -2.99 -9.25 -10.46
N ASN A 262 -3.26 -9.84 -11.63
CA ASN A 262 -3.28 -11.29 -11.85
C ASN A 262 -4.17 -12.04 -10.83
N ASP A 263 -5.42 -11.60 -10.66
CA ASP A 263 -6.40 -12.14 -9.68
C ASP A 263 -5.96 -12.06 -8.20
N ASN A 264 -4.93 -11.28 -7.89
CA ASN A 264 -4.42 -11.07 -6.55
C ASN A 264 -4.39 -9.59 -6.20
N ILE A 265 -4.75 -9.26 -4.96
CA ILE A 265 -4.57 -7.92 -4.42
C ILE A 265 -3.09 -7.75 -4.04
N ARG A 266 -2.47 -6.71 -4.59
CA ARG A 266 -1.09 -6.30 -4.34
C ARG A 266 -1.04 -4.81 -4.03
N GLU A 267 0.10 -4.38 -3.51
CA GLU A 267 0.33 -2.97 -3.19
C GLU A 267 0.98 -2.29 -4.40
N GLN A 268 0.30 -1.29 -4.95
CA GLN A 268 0.83 -0.45 -6.02
C GLN A 268 1.38 0.84 -5.44
N THR A 269 2.66 1.13 -5.69
CA THR A 269 3.27 2.40 -5.31
C THR A 269 2.71 3.55 -6.15
N LEU A 270 2.27 4.62 -5.48
CA LEU A 270 1.84 5.87 -6.09
C LEU A 270 2.97 6.90 -6.13
N CYS A 271 3.62 7.12 -4.99
CA CYS A 271 4.72 8.05 -4.87
C CYS A 271 5.64 7.68 -3.70
N THR A 272 6.79 8.36 -3.66
CA THR A 272 7.75 8.30 -2.56
C THR A 272 8.02 9.72 -2.06
N GLY A 273 8.32 9.85 -0.78
CA GLY A 273 8.79 11.09 -0.17
C GLY A 273 9.67 10.81 1.03
N SER A 274 10.21 11.85 1.65
CA SER A 274 11.04 11.70 2.85
C SER A 274 10.40 12.43 4.01
N ILE A 275 10.48 11.83 5.20
CA ILE A 275 10.21 12.54 6.46
C ILE A 275 11.50 12.64 7.24
N TYR A 276 11.75 13.79 7.85
CA TYR A 276 12.94 14.00 8.66
C TYR A 276 12.76 15.06 9.72
N ARG A 277 13.58 14.96 10.76
CA ARG A 277 13.89 15.99 11.74
C ARG A 277 15.39 15.93 11.95
N VAL A 278 16.10 16.99 11.59
CA VAL A 278 17.58 17.03 11.63
C VAL A 278 18.03 18.29 12.36
N ASP A 279 19.16 18.17 13.04
CA ASP A 279 19.88 19.31 13.60
C ASP A 279 20.90 19.80 12.57
N VAL A 280 20.75 21.06 12.17
CA VAL A 280 21.70 21.75 11.31
C VAL A 280 22.05 23.08 11.96
N ASN A 281 23.32 23.25 12.33
CA ASN A 281 23.83 24.45 13.00
C ASN A 281 23.06 24.81 14.28
N ASP A 282 22.81 23.81 15.14
CA ASP A 282 22.15 23.95 16.45
C ASP A 282 20.68 24.38 16.30
N LYS A 283 20.09 24.13 15.13
CA LYS A 283 18.71 24.41 14.78
C LYS A 283 18.04 23.15 14.25
N ILE A 284 16.95 22.77 14.90
CA ILE A 284 16.13 21.64 14.47
C ILE A 284 15.22 22.09 13.32
N GLU A 285 15.38 21.47 12.16
CA GLU A 285 14.50 21.63 11.00
C GLU A 285 13.79 20.30 10.72
N SER A 286 12.53 20.37 10.30
CA SER A 286 11.72 19.17 10.09
C SER A 286 10.83 19.27 8.87
N HIS A 287 10.59 18.13 8.25
CA HIS A 287 9.65 17.93 7.17
C HIS A 287 8.92 16.61 7.42
N LEU A 288 7.63 16.68 7.69
CA LEU A 288 6.81 15.55 8.14
C LEU A 288 5.61 15.30 7.22
N GLU A 289 5.63 15.88 6.02
CA GLU A 289 4.52 15.90 5.08
C GLU A 289 4.97 15.32 3.75
N ILE A 290 4.21 14.35 3.24
CA ILE A 290 4.46 13.72 1.96
C ILE A 290 3.40 14.24 0.98
N PRO A 291 3.78 15.00 -0.07
CA PRO A 291 2.85 15.40 -1.11
C PRO A 291 2.43 14.19 -1.97
N ILE A 292 1.14 14.11 -2.27
CA ILE A 292 0.52 13.04 -3.05
C ILE A 292 -0.12 13.61 -4.33
N ASP A 293 -0.97 14.64 -4.20
CA ASP A 293 -1.71 15.31 -5.28
C ASP A 293 -2.30 14.35 -6.35
N MET A 294 -3.00 13.31 -5.90
CA MET A 294 -3.62 12.28 -6.75
C MET A 294 -5.04 11.93 -6.33
N GLN A 295 -5.85 11.46 -7.28
CA GLN A 295 -7.17 10.88 -6.97
C GLN A 295 -7.01 9.46 -6.44
N ILE A 296 -7.43 9.23 -5.21
CA ILE A 296 -7.51 7.90 -4.62
C ILE A 296 -8.94 7.39 -4.76
N ARG A 297 -9.13 6.35 -5.58
CA ARG A 297 -10.45 5.76 -5.86
C ARG A 297 -10.94 4.86 -4.73
N GLY A 298 -10.02 4.15 -4.08
CA GLY A 298 -10.31 3.31 -2.91
C GLY A 298 -10.45 4.11 -1.62
N ARG A 299 -10.61 3.41 -0.50
CA ARG A 299 -10.68 4.01 0.85
C ARG A 299 -9.38 3.88 1.64
N GLU A 300 -8.40 3.17 1.11
CA GLU A 300 -7.19 2.81 1.86
C GLU A 300 -5.94 3.34 1.18
N LEU A 301 -5.05 3.94 1.99
CA LEU A 301 -3.65 4.19 1.63
C LEU A 301 -2.75 3.23 2.40
N ILE A 302 -1.70 2.76 1.74
CA ILE A 302 -0.63 1.97 2.32
C ILE A 302 0.57 2.87 2.48
N VAL A 303 1.08 3.01 3.71
CA VAL A 303 2.23 3.87 4.02
C VAL A 303 3.37 2.98 4.51
N LEU A 304 4.46 2.93 3.76
CA LEU A 304 5.66 2.16 4.10
C LEU A 304 6.76 3.12 4.52
N ILE A 305 7.14 3.10 5.80
CA ILE A 305 8.24 3.88 6.35
C ILE A 305 9.47 2.96 6.44
N ASN A 306 10.50 3.27 5.66
CA ASN A 306 11.74 2.50 5.65
C ASN A 306 12.59 2.87 6.87
N ASN A 307 12.59 2.00 7.88
CA ASN A 307 13.41 2.19 9.09
C ASN A 307 14.85 1.72 8.89
N GLY A 308 15.09 0.81 7.94
CA GLY A 308 16.37 0.13 7.79
C GLY A 308 16.76 -0.56 9.10
N ASP A 309 17.97 -0.27 9.58
CA ASP A 309 18.50 -0.79 10.85
C ASP A 309 18.05 0.03 12.08
N SER A 310 17.34 1.14 11.88
CA SER A 310 16.86 1.97 12.99
C SER A 310 15.56 1.41 13.58
N PRO A 311 15.26 1.67 14.86
CA PRO A 311 13.96 1.34 15.40
C PRO A 311 12.83 2.08 14.65
N PRO A 312 11.63 1.47 14.60
CA PRO A 312 10.41 2.15 14.17
C PRO A 312 10.20 3.45 14.93
N ILE A 313 9.81 4.51 14.21
CA ILE A 313 9.47 5.78 14.86
C ILE A 313 8.15 5.68 15.63
N VAL A 314 8.02 6.49 16.68
CA VAL A 314 6.73 6.66 17.37
C VAL A 314 5.79 7.48 16.47
N ILE A 315 4.54 7.07 16.34
CA ILE A 315 3.53 7.75 15.50
C ILE A 315 2.33 8.03 16.39
N ASN A 316 2.11 9.31 16.71
CA ASN A 316 0.99 9.74 17.55
C ASN A 316 -0.30 9.84 16.73
N ALA A 317 -0.18 10.36 15.51
CA ALA A 317 -1.29 10.51 14.58
C ALA A 317 -0.77 10.56 13.13
N VAL A 318 -1.68 10.32 12.21
CA VAL A 318 -1.49 10.60 10.79
C VAL A 318 -2.63 11.52 10.37
N GLY A 319 -2.31 12.62 9.71
CA GLY A 319 -3.27 13.56 9.15
C GLY A 319 -3.19 13.57 7.63
N ALA A 320 -4.26 13.97 6.96
CA ALA A 320 -4.24 14.18 5.52
C ALA A 320 -4.95 15.49 5.19
N ASP A 321 -4.53 16.12 4.10
CA ASP A 321 -5.28 17.21 3.48
C ASP A 321 -5.80 16.72 2.13
N ARG A 322 -7.04 17.06 1.80
CA ARG A 322 -7.63 16.80 0.49
C ARG A 322 -7.78 18.08 -0.31
N ARG A 323 -7.69 17.97 -1.64
CA ARG A 323 -8.08 19.04 -2.56
C ARG A 323 -9.60 19.04 -2.69
N VAL A 324 -10.20 20.22 -2.71
CA VAL A 324 -11.64 20.37 -2.91
C VAL A 324 -12.01 19.99 -4.35
N THR A 325 -13.16 19.32 -4.53
CA THR A 325 -13.80 19.15 -5.83
C THR A 325 -15.06 20.00 -5.85
N GLN A 326 -15.24 20.77 -6.91
CA GLN A 326 -16.26 21.81 -6.97
C GLN A 326 -17.21 21.57 -8.13
N LEU A 327 -18.49 21.86 -7.92
CA LEU A 327 -19.47 22.02 -9.00
C LEU A 327 -19.78 23.50 -9.17
N VAL A 328 -19.72 24.01 -10.40
CA VAL A 328 -20.05 25.40 -10.72
C VAL A 328 -21.25 25.41 -11.65
N PHE A 329 -22.34 26.05 -11.25
CA PHE A 329 -23.55 26.17 -12.06
C PHE A 329 -24.14 27.57 -11.96
N PHE A 330 -25.03 27.92 -12.89
CA PHE A 330 -25.76 29.18 -12.86
C PHE A 330 -27.17 28.94 -12.31
N ALA A 331 -27.50 29.56 -11.18
CA ALA A 331 -28.84 29.56 -10.62
C ALA A 331 -29.64 30.71 -11.24
N HIS A 332 -30.71 30.37 -11.96
CA HIS A 332 -31.59 31.36 -12.59
C HIS A 332 -32.50 32.05 -11.57
N GLU A 333 -32.88 31.35 -10.51
CA GLU A 333 -33.77 31.82 -9.45
C GLU A 333 -33.22 31.39 -8.07
N PRO A 334 -33.45 32.19 -7.00
CA PRO A 334 -33.21 31.74 -5.64
C PRO A 334 -34.18 30.61 -5.25
N GLY A 335 -33.78 29.77 -4.30
CA GLY A 335 -34.62 28.67 -3.79
C GLY A 335 -33.87 27.36 -3.60
N GLY A 336 -34.62 26.30 -3.34
CA GLY A 336 -34.08 24.95 -3.11
C GLY A 336 -33.74 24.25 -4.42
N TYR A 337 -32.49 23.81 -4.55
CA TYR A 337 -32.00 22.93 -5.60
C TYR A 337 -31.67 21.56 -4.98
N GLN A 338 -31.63 20.52 -5.80
CA GLN A 338 -31.27 19.17 -5.35
C GLN A 338 -30.02 18.66 -6.07
N LEU A 339 -29.06 18.16 -5.29
CA LEU A 339 -27.90 17.43 -5.78
C LEU A 339 -28.17 15.94 -5.63
N LEU A 340 -28.15 15.19 -6.72
CA LEU A 340 -28.36 13.74 -6.74
C LEU A 340 -27.05 13.02 -7.02
N CYS A 341 -26.82 11.87 -6.37
CA CYS A 341 -25.70 10.96 -6.68
C CYS A 341 -26.04 9.47 -6.39
N GLY A 342 -25.14 8.56 -6.77
CA GLY A 342 -25.28 7.13 -6.50
C GLY A 342 -26.05 6.33 -7.54
N ASN A 343 -26.17 6.84 -8.78
CA ASN A 343 -26.72 6.10 -9.92
C ASN A 343 -25.59 5.60 -10.83
N THR A 344 -25.03 4.42 -10.54
CA THR A 344 -23.86 3.90 -11.28
C THR A 344 -24.13 3.58 -12.74
N GLN A 345 -25.40 3.39 -13.13
CA GLN A 345 -25.82 2.98 -14.47
C GLN A 345 -26.15 4.16 -15.40
N CYS A 346 -26.28 5.39 -14.87
CA CYS A 346 -26.60 6.52 -15.72
C CYS A 346 -25.44 6.93 -16.63
N ALA A 347 -25.79 7.51 -17.78
CA ALA A 347 -24.80 8.10 -18.69
C ALA A 347 -24.18 9.36 -18.08
N THR A 348 -22.91 9.62 -18.37
CA THR A 348 -22.24 10.88 -17.98
C THR A 348 -22.92 12.08 -18.67
N PRO A 349 -23.29 13.15 -17.95
CA PRO A 349 -23.93 14.30 -18.55
C PRO A 349 -22.93 15.05 -19.44
N ARG A 350 -23.44 15.64 -20.53
CA ARG A 350 -22.64 16.42 -21.49
C ARG A 350 -23.31 17.77 -21.67
N TYR A 351 -22.68 18.82 -21.15
CA TYR A 351 -23.14 20.20 -21.29
C TYR A 351 -22.14 21.00 -22.12
N ASP A 352 -22.63 21.99 -22.86
CA ASP A 352 -21.82 22.89 -23.69
C ASP A 352 -21.15 24.00 -22.84
N LEU A 353 -20.46 23.61 -21.76
CA LEU A 353 -19.78 24.51 -20.82
C LEU A 353 -18.24 24.53 -20.98
N ALA A 354 -17.70 23.69 -21.86
CA ALA A 354 -16.26 23.55 -22.05
C ALA A 354 -15.58 24.87 -22.47
N GLU A 355 -16.20 25.61 -23.40
CA GLU A 355 -15.67 26.89 -23.90
C GLU A 355 -15.69 28.02 -22.86
N LEU A 356 -16.42 27.85 -21.76
CA LEU A 356 -16.52 28.83 -20.68
C LEU A 356 -15.70 28.47 -19.44
N SER A 357 -14.97 27.35 -19.45
CA SER A 357 -14.32 26.80 -18.25
C SER A 357 -13.46 27.84 -17.51
N ASP A 358 -12.53 28.51 -18.19
CA ASP A 358 -11.63 29.49 -17.56
C ASP A 358 -12.36 30.72 -17.02
N LYS A 359 -13.43 31.15 -17.71
CA LYS A 359 -14.27 32.29 -17.28
C LYS A 359 -15.10 31.92 -16.05
N LEU A 360 -15.64 30.69 -15.99
CA LEU A 360 -16.43 30.21 -14.86
C LEU A 360 -15.57 29.98 -13.62
N LYS A 361 -14.34 29.48 -13.79
CA LYS A 361 -13.38 29.27 -12.68
C LYS A 361 -12.91 30.58 -12.03
N SER A 362 -12.78 31.64 -12.82
CA SER A 362 -12.31 32.96 -12.36
C SER A 362 -13.42 33.95 -11.99
N ALA A 363 -14.70 33.59 -12.19
CA ALA A 363 -15.84 34.45 -11.88
C ALA A 363 -16.05 34.65 -10.37
N VAL A 364 -16.70 35.76 -10.02
CA VAL A 364 -17.24 35.95 -8.67
C VAL A 364 -18.40 34.97 -8.49
N VAL A 365 -18.29 34.10 -7.50
CA VAL A 365 -19.25 33.04 -7.20
C VAL A 365 -19.72 33.13 -5.75
N ILE A 366 -20.92 32.61 -5.49
CA ILE A 366 -21.37 32.34 -4.12
C ILE A 366 -20.89 30.92 -3.78
N GLU A 367 -19.94 30.81 -2.86
CA GLU A 367 -19.46 29.51 -2.39
C GLU A 367 -20.39 28.93 -1.34
N MET A 368 -20.77 27.66 -1.50
CA MET A 368 -21.71 26.97 -0.64
C MET A 368 -21.31 25.51 -0.44
N ARG A 369 -21.91 24.88 0.56
CA ARG A 369 -21.90 23.43 0.75
C ARG A 369 -23.34 22.91 0.67
N PRO A 370 -23.55 21.72 0.09
CA PRO A 370 -24.87 21.09 0.15
C PRO A 370 -25.19 20.69 1.59
N ALA A 371 -26.47 20.48 1.90
CA ALA A 371 -26.90 19.86 3.14
C ALA A 371 -26.40 18.41 3.26
N SER A 372 -26.62 17.75 4.40
CA SER A 372 -26.20 16.36 4.61
C SER A 372 -26.81 15.39 3.60
N LEU A 373 -26.02 14.39 3.20
CA LEU A 373 -26.43 13.31 2.30
C LEU A 373 -27.55 12.47 2.93
N ILE A 374 -28.69 12.37 2.26
CA ILE A 374 -29.82 11.53 2.67
C ILE A 374 -30.12 10.45 1.63
N ALA A 375 -30.58 9.29 2.09
CA ALA A 375 -31.06 8.25 1.19
C ALA A 375 -32.38 8.68 0.55
N SER A 376 -32.49 8.53 -0.77
CA SER A 376 -33.68 8.90 -1.53
C SER A 376 -34.85 7.94 -1.18
N PRO A 377 -35.96 8.40 -0.58
CA PRO A 377 -37.04 7.53 -0.11
C PRO A 377 -37.72 6.72 -1.23
N ALA A 378 -37.71 7.26 -2.45
CA ALA A 378 -38.28 6.63 -3.63
C ALA A 378 -37.29 5.74 -4.39
N TYR A 379 -36.05 5.56 -3.90
CA TYR A 379 -35.00 4.84 -4.63
C TYR A 379 -35.42 3.40 -4.94
N LYS A 380 -35.32 3.03 -6.21
CA LYS A 380 -35.48 1.64 -6.66
C LYS A 380 -34.12 1.12 -7.13
N PRO A 381 -33.51 0.16 -6.41
CA PRO A 381 -32.25 -0.41 -6.85
C PRO A 381 -32.43 -1.10 -8.21
N PRO A 382 -31.46 -0.97 -9.14
CA PRO A 382 -31.49 -1.76 -10.36
C PRO A 382 -31.42 -3.26 -10.00
N ASP A 383 -32.27 -4.08 -10.64
CA ASP A 383 -32.50 -5.50 -10.30
C ASP A 383 -31.24 -6.41 -10.37
N ASN A 384 -30.10 -5.92 -10.88
CA ASN A 384 -29.05 -6.80 -11.41
C ASN A 384 -27.73 -6.90 -10.62
N LEU A 385 -27.43 -6.03 -9.62
CA LEU A 385 -26.07 -5.97 -9.04
C LEU A 385 -25.99 -6.00 -7.51
N SER A 386 -26.94 -5.39 -6.81
CA SER A 386 -26.93 -5.34 -5.34
C SER A 386 -27.26 -6.69 -4.68
N ALA A 387 -27.84 -7.61 -5.46
CA ALA A 387 -28.48 -8.83 -4.98
C ALA A 387 -27.84 -10.14 -5.47
N LEU A 388 -26.74 -10.10 -6.24
CA LEU A 388 -26.09 -11.34 -6.67
C LEU A 388 -25.49 -12.04 -5.44
N PRO A 389 -26.01 -13.23 -5.04
CA PRO A 389 -25.33 -14.03 -4.04
C PRO A 389 -23.99 -14.44 -4.67
N LEU A 390 -22.88 -14.01 -4.06
CA LEU A 390 -21.54 -14.52 -4.40
C LEU A 390 -21.40 -15.93 -3.82
N THR A 391 -22.25 -16.85 -4.28
CA THR A 391 -22.12 -18.28 -4.01
C THR A 391 -21.68 -18.96 -5.30
N GLY A 392 -20.50 -19.55 -5.25
CA GLY A 392 -19.89 -20.26 -6.35
C GLY A 392 -20.50 -21.66 -6.54
N ALA A 393 -19.80 -22.44 -7.36
CA ALA A 393 -20.17 -23.82 -7.63
C ALA A 393 -20.15 -24.69 -6.37
N ARG A 394 -20.94 -25.77 -6.41
CA ARG A 394 -20.82 -26.86 -5.43
C ARG A 394 -19.42 -27.46 -5.46
N ILE A 395 -18.98 -27.99 -4.33
CA ILE A 395 -17.65 -28.60 -4.20
C ILE A 395 -17.75 -29.97 -3.54
N ASP A 396 -17.04 -30.95 -4.11
CA ASP A 396 -16.78 -32.21 -3.44
C ASP A 396 -15.64 -32.03 -2.43
N LEU A 397 -15.97 -32.28 -1.17
CA LEU A 397 -15.06 -32.11 -0.03
C LEU A 397 -14.32 -33.41 0.33
N ALA A 398 -14.58 -34.54 -0.34
CA ALA A 398 -14.02 -35.84 0.03
C ALA A 398 -12.49 -35.93 -0.07
N ALA A 399 -11.88 -35.20 -1.01
CA ALA A 399 -10.43 -35.17 -1.23
C ALA A 399 -9.69 -34.16 -0.34
N TRP A 400 -10.41 -33.33 0.43
CA TRP A 400 -9.84 -32.27 1.25
C TRP A 400 -9.46 -32.82 2.62
N LYS A 401 -8.22 -32.60 3.06
CA LYS A 401 -7.68 -33.23 4.26
C LYS A 401 -7.93 -32.43 5.54
N PHE A 402 -8.03 -31.10 5.41
CA PHE A 402 -8.10 -30.20 6.54
C PHE A 402 -9.18 -29.14 6.33
N ARG A 403 -9.75 -28.69 7.45
CA ARG A 403 -10.59 -27.49 7.47
C ARG A 403 -10.41 -26.69 8.75
N LYS A 404 -10.73 -25.40 8.69
CA LYS A 404 -10.86 -24.51 9.86
C LYS A 404 -12.16 -23.73 9.77
N ARG A 405 -12.81 -23.50 10.91
CA ARG A 405 -14.01 -22.66 10.97
C ARG A 405 -13.60 -21.21 10.80
N VAL A 406 -14.31 -20.47 9.93
CA VAL A 406 -14.15 -19.03 9.76
C VAL A 406 -15.11 -18.32 10.69
N GLN A 407 -14.58 -17.43 11.52
CA GLN A 407 -15.37 -16.59 12.42
C GLN A 407 -15.47 -15.18 11.84
N VAL A 408 -16.69 -14.77 11.47
CA VAL A 408 -17.00 -13.43 10.97
C VAL A 408 -17.73 -12.64 12.07
N SER A 409 -17.41 -11.37 12.21
CA SER A 409 -17.94 -10.49 13.27
C SER A 409 -19.05 -9.55 12.78
N THR A 410 -19.13 -9.30 11.48
CA THR A 410 -20.08 -8.38 10.84
C THR A 410 -20.58 -8.96 9.52
N HIS A 411 -21.50 -8.27 8.86
CA HIS A 411 -21.86 -8.57 7.47
C HIS A 411 -20.94 -7.82 6.50
N GLY A 412 -20.76 -8.35 5.29
CA GLY A 412 -20.07 -7.66 4.20
C GLY A 412 -18.76 -8.32 3.80
N ALA A 413 -17.77 -7.49 3.44
CA ALA A 413 -16.46 -7.95 3.02
C ALA A 413 -15.62 -8.30 4.25
N HIS A 414 -14.96 -9.45 4.19
CA HIS A 414 -14.08 -9.96 5.24
C HIS A 414 -12.70 -10.25 4.70
N GLN A 415 -11.72 -10.18 5.59
CA GLN A 415 -10.32 -10.49 5.32
C GLN A 415 -9.81 -11.45 6.39
N ILE A 416 -9.17 -12.54 5.98
CA ILE A 416 -8.57 -13.54 6.88
C ILE A 416 -7.10 -13.65 6.57
N GLU A 417 -6.25 -13.57 7.59
CA GLU A 417 -4.84 -13.94 7.50
C GLU A 417 -4.66 -15.46 7.65
N LEU A 418 -3.97 -16.08 6.69
CA LEU A 418 -3.70 -17.52 6.72
C LEU A 418 -2.63 -17.81 7.77
N ASP A 419 -2.96 -18.66 8.73
CA ASP A 419 -2.02 -19.07 9.78
C ASP A 419 -1.04 -20.17 9.31
N PRO A 420 0.03 -20.45 10.08
CA PRO A 420 1.02 -21.47 9.70
C PRO A 420 0.45 -22.86 9.44
N ASP A 421 -0.71 -23.23 10.01
CA ASP A 421 -1.32 -24.54 9.75
C ASP A 421 -1.87 -24.63 8.33
N VAL A 422 -2.52 -23.56 7.87
CA VAL A 422 -3.02 -23.47 6.50
C VAL A 422 -1.85 -23.38 5.53
N LEU A 423 -0.86 -22.51 5.81
CA LEU A 423 0.28 -22.30 4.94
C LEU A 423 1.18 -23.54 4.78
N SER A 424 1.28 -24.38 5.81
CA SER A 424 2.11 -25.61 5.77
C SER A 424 1.46 -26.78 5.04
N HIS A 425 0.13 -26.87 5.09
CA HIS A 425 -0.61 -27.98 4.47
C HIS A 425 -1.16 -27.64 3.09
N ALA A 426 -1.29 -26.36 2.75
CA ALA A 426 -1.61 -25.92 1.40
C ALA A 426 -0.39 -26.09 0.47
N THR A 427 -0.68 -26.23 -0.82
CA THR A 427 0.30 -26.12 -1.89
C THR A 427 0.99 -24.74 -1.87
N PRO A 428 2.25 -24.61 -2.34
CA PRO A 428 2.96 -23.33 -2.32
C PRO A 428 2.28 -22.19 -3.09
N ASP A 429 1.57 -22.52 -4.17
CA ASP A 429 0.75 -21.58 -4.95
C ASP A 429 -0.67 -21.41 -4.37
N GLN A 430 -0.98 -22.14 -3.30
CA GLN A 430 -2.23 -22.11 -2.55
C GLN A 430 -3.47 -22.41 -3.42
N ARG A 431 -3.27 -23.16 -4.52
CA ARG A 431 -4.34 -23.52 -5.46
C ARG A 431 -5.40 -24.41 -4.83
N ASP A 432 -5.03 -25.11 -3.76
CA ASP A 432 -5.86 -25.99 -2.96
C ASP A 432 -6.43 -25.29 -1.73
N LEU A 433 -6.86 -24.03 -1.85
CA LEU A 433 -7.67 -23.36 -0.83
C LEU A 433 -9.09 -23.13 -1.32
N ARG A 434 -10.09 -23.41 -0.48
CA ARG A 434 -11.50 -23.08 -0.75
C ARG A 434 -12.17 -22.55 0.50
N ILE A 435 -12.88 -21.43 0.36
CA ILE A 435 -13.84 -20.99 1.36
C ILE A 435 -15.19 -21.58 0.98
N VAL A 436 -15.90 -22.17 1.93
CA VAL A 436 -17.13 -22.93 1.67
C VAL A 436 -18.17 -22.59 2.73
N THR A 437 -19.40 -22.38 2.29
CA THR A 437 -20.59 -22.36 3.14
C THR A 437 -21.56 -23.41 2.61
N GLU A 438 -22.16 -24.19 3.51
CA GLU A 438 -22.94 -25.38 3.16
C GLU A 438 -22.12 -26.36 2.28
N ASP A 439 -22.47 -26.51 1.00
CA ASP A 439 -21.78 -27.33 -0.01
C ASP A 439 -21.24 -26.49 -1.18
N ARG A 440 -21.22 -25.15 -1.04
CA ARG A 440 -20.86 -24.20 -2.10
C ARG A 440 -19.66 -23.37 -1.74
N GLN A 441 -18.83 -23.12 -2.76
CA GLN A 441 -17.68 -22.24 -2.61
C GLN A 441 -18.13 -20.79 -2.41
N LEU A 442 -17.47 -20.05 -1.54
CA LEU A 442 -17.54 -18.59 -1.51
C LEU A 442 -16.36 -18.06 -2.35
N PRO A 443 -16.62 -17.30 -3.43
CA PRO A 443 -15.59 -16.62 -4.18
C PRO A 443 -14.72 -15.73 -3.29
N PHE A 444 -13.42 -15.78 -3.49
CA PHE A 444 -12.45 -14.98 -2.74
C PHE A 444 -11.30 -14.53 -3.63
N LEU A 445 -10.58 -13.50 -3.17
CA LEU A 445 -9.34 -13.00 -3.75
C LEU A 445 -8.21 -13.21 -2.77
N PHE A 446 -7.03 -13.56 -3.28
CA PHE A 446 -5.82 -13.55 -2.48
C PHE A 446 -5.26 -12.14 -2.35
N GLU A 447 -4.74 -11.81 -1.19
CA GLU A 447 -4.01 -10.58 -0.94
C GLU A 447 -2.64 -10.94 -0.35
N ARG A 448 -1.58 -10.39 -0.95
CA ARG A 448 -0.20 -10.63 -0.53
C ARG A 448 0.43 -9.29 -0.14
N PRO A 449 0.20 -8.82 1.10
CA PRO A 449 0.73 -7.55 1.57
C PRO A 449 2.25 -7.63 1.77
N SER A 450 2.92 -6.49 1.88
CA SER A 450 4.36 -6.42 2.18
C SER A 450 4.68 -6.71 3.67
N ILE A 451 3.98 -7.67 4.27
CA ILE A 451 4.07 -8.02 5.69
C ILE A 451 4.71 -9.41 5.81
N SER A 452 5.64 -9.54 6.76
CA SER A 452 6.14 -10.84 7.21
C SER A 452 5.84 -11.05 8.69
N ARG A 453 5.64 -12.31 9.09
CA ARG A 453 5.53 -12.72 10.48
C ARG A 453 6.79 -13.48 10.88
N SER A 454 7.29 -13.17 12.07
CA SER A 454 8.43 -13.86 12.67
C SER A 454 7.94 -14.95 13.64
N VAL A 455 8.55 -16.11 13.58
CA VAL A 455 8.34 -17.24 14.51
C VAL A 455 9.68 -17.65 15.13
N PRO A 456 9.74 -17.86 16.47
CA PRO A 456 10.95 -18.39 17.10
C PRO A 456 11.27 -19.80 16.60
N LEU A 457 12.56 -20.06 16.36
CA LEU A 457 13.05 -21.39 15.98
C LEU A 457 13.81 -22.00 17.15
N ALA A 458 13.34 -23.14 17.65
CA ALA A 458 14.06 -23.83 18.71
C ALA A 458 15.39 -24.36 18.15
N SER A 459 16.51 -23.95 18.76
CA SER A 459 17.85 -24.27 18.27
C SER A 459 18.58 -25.21 19.23
N VAL A 460 19.27 -26.22 18.68
CA VAL A 460 20.20 -27.08 19.42
C VAL A 460 21.53 -27.16 18.67
N SER A 461 22.65 -27.16 19.38
CA SER A 461 23.96 -27.43 18.76
C SER A 461 23.96 -28.82 18.12
N ALA A 462 24.39 -28.89 16.87
CA ALA A 462 24.42 -30.11 16.05
C ALA A 462 25.82 -30.33 15.47
N ASN A 463 26.86 -29.90 16.18
CA ASN A 463 28.26 -30.03 15.76
C ASN A 463 28.66 -31.51 15.58
N ASP A 464 29.41 -31.79 14.50
CA ASP A 464 29.97 -33.12 14.25
C ASP A 464 31.40 -33.19 14.80
N LEU A 465 31.64 -34.10 15.76
CA LEU A 465 32.97 -34.33 16.35
C LEU A 465 34.04 -34.70 15.31
N LYS A 466 33.63 -35.26 14.16
CA LYS A 466 34.54 -35.60 13.05
C LYS A 466 34.91 -34.38 12.20
N LYS A 467 34.19 -33.26 12.33
CA LYS A 467 34.40 -32.01 11.59
C LYS A 467 34.58 -30.83 12.57
N PRO A 468 35.70 -30.79 13.31
CA PRO A 468 35.90 -29.85 14.42
C PRO A 468 35.95 -28.36 13.98
N ARG A 469 36.18 -28.08 12.70
CA ARG A 469 36.14 -26.71 12.15
C ARG A 469 34.73 -26.20 11.89
N LEU A 470 33.71 -27.08 11.83
CA LEU A 470 32.34 -26.69 11.54
C LEU A 470 31.56 -26.40 12.83
N SER A 471 30.89 -25.25 12.87
CA SER A 471 29.78 -25.02 13.79
C SER A 471 28.47 -25.28 13.05
N ARG A 472 27.56 -26.03 13.68
CA ARG A 472 26.25 -26.37 13.14
C ARG A 472 25.17 -26.25 14.22
N TRP A 473 24.03 -25.68 13.83
CA TRP A 473 22.83 -25.57 14.64
C TRP A 473 21.67 -26.25 13.94
N SER A 474 20.95 -27.11 14.66
CA SER A 474 19.67 -27.68 14.24
C SER A 474 18.54 -26.74 14.68
N LEU A 475 17.77 -26.25 13.74
CA LEU A 475 16.68 -25.30 13.92
C LEU A 475 15.34 -26.00 13.65
N LYS A 476 14.48 -26.08 14.67
CA LYS A 476 13.17 -26.71 14.56
C LYS A 476 12.12 -25.68 14.11
N LEU A 477 11.44 -25.96 13.01
CA LEU A 477 10.27 -25.21 12.57
C LEU A 477 9.05 -25.56 13.44
N PRO A 478 8.11 -24.61 13.62
CA PRO A 478 6.87 -24.89 14.37
C PRO A 478 6.06 -26.02 13.73
N LYS A 479 6.10 -26.13 12.40
CA LYS A 479 5.49 -27.17 11.58
C LYS A 479 6.33 -27.45 10.32
N PRO A 480 6.36 -28.69 9.82
CA PRO A 480 6.93 -28.99 8.51
C PRO A 480 6.22 -28.18 7.42
N GLY A 481 6.96 -27.68 6.43
CA GLY A 481 6.40 -27.00 5.26
C GLY A 481 5.92 -25.55 5.49
N VAL A 482 6.12 -24.97 6.67
CA VAL A 482 5.90 -23.52 6.87
C VAL A 482 6.83 -22.75 5.91
N PRO A 483 6.32 -21.80 5.11
CA PRO A 483 7.08 -21.15 4.05
C PRO A 483 8.02 -20.06 4.61
N ILE A 484 8.98 -20.47 5.44
CA ILE A 484 10.04 -19.58 5.92
C ILE A 484 10.85 -19.11 4.71
N THR A 485 11.00 -17.79 4.60
CA THR A 485 11.76 -17.12 3.53
C THR A 485 13.01 -16.43 4.04
N ARG A 486 13.14 -16.28 5.36
CA ARG A 486 14.30 -15.63 5.99
C ARG A 486 14.56 -16.22 7.36
N ILE A 487 15.82 -16.46 7.71
CA ILE A 487 16.24 -16.82 9.06
C ILE A 487 17.06 -15.67 9.64
N GLN A 488 16.77 -15.31 10.89
CA GLN A 488 17.48 -14.29 11.65
C GLN A 488 18.16 -14.88 12.88
N CYS A 489 19.34 -14.40 13.24
CA CYS A 489 20.03 -14.74 14.49
C CYS A 489 21.02 -13.64 14.90
N ALA A 490 21.52 -13.71 16.13
CA ALA A 490 22.50 -12.79 16.69
C ALA A 490 23.77 -13.52 17.14
N ALA A 491 24.87 -12.77 17.26
CA ALA A 491 26.17 -13.25 17.69
C ALA A 491 26.85 -12.23 18.61
N ASP A 492 27.43 -12.74 19.70
CA ASP A 492 28.13 -11.92 20.69
C ASP A 492 29.58 -11.61 20.29
N SER A 493 30.16 -12.39 19.37
CA SER A 493 31.52 -12.17 18.89
C SER A 493 31.70 -10.76 18.32
N ALA A 494 32.79 -10.08 18.67
CA ALA A 494 33.04 -8.69 18.25
C ALA A 494 33.69 -8.57 16.86
N LEU A 495 34.37 -9.62 16.39
CA LEU A 495 35.07 -9.65 15.11
C LEU A 495 34.95 -11.04 14.47
N PHE A 496 34.41 -11.11 13.25
CA PHE A 496 34.43 -12.32 12.45
C PHE A 496 34.05 -12.03 10.99
N GLN A 497 34.39 -12.98 10.12
CA GLN A 497 33.78 -13.17 8.81
C GLN A 497 33.46 -14.65 8.66
N ARG A 498 32.22 -14.98 8.34
CA ARG A 498 31.73 -16.36 8.24
C ARG A 498 30.82 -16.49 7.03
N GLU A 499 31.01 -17.57 6.27
CA GLU A 499 30.02 -18.02 5.30
C GLU A 499 29.02 -18.89 6.03
N MET A 500 27.75 -18.50 5.96
CA MET A 500 26.64 -19.15 6.64
C MET A 500 25.79 -19.86 5.60
N ARG A 501 25.53 -21.15 5.80
CA ARG A 501 24.75 -21.98 4.90
C ARG A 501 23.56 -22.58 5.63
N VAL A 502 22.37 -22.45 5.06
CA VAL A 502 21.14 -23.09 5.53
C VAL A 502 20.78 -24.22 4.60
N TRP A 503 20.53 -25.40 5.14
CA TRP A 503 20.13 -26.58 4.39
C TRP A 503 19.18 -27.47 5.19
N GLU A 504 18.52 -28.41 4.53
CA GLU A 504 17.65 -29.41 5.14
C GLU A 504 17.98 -30.81 4.61
N GLU A 505 17.57 -31.86 5.33
CA GLU A 505 17.59 -33.23 4.80
C GLU A 505 16.23 -33.57 4.20
N VAL A 506 16.22 -33.99 2.93
CA VAL A 506 14.99 -34.38 2.23
C VAL A 506 15.14 -35.82 1.73
N PRO A 507 14.13 -36.69 1.90
CA PRO A 507 14.16 -38.03 1.32
C PRO A 507 14.02 -37.97 -0.21
N ASP A 508 14.75 -38.84 -0.91
CA ASP A 508 14.56 -39.12 -2.32
C ASP A 508 13.40 -40.10 -2.57
N GLU A 509 13.15 -40.47 -3.83
CA GLU A 509 12.09 -41.41 -4.20
C GLU A 509 12.29 -42.82 -3.60
N ARG A 510 13.50 -43.15 -3.16
CA ARG A 510 13.88 -44.45 -2.56
C ARG A 510 13.87 -44.41 -1.04
N GLY A 511 13.72 -43.22 -0.44
CA GLY A 511 13.69 -42.99 1.00
C GLY A 511 15.05 -42.61 1.61
N ASP A 512 16.10 -42.48 0.79
CA ASP A 512 17.42 -42.02 1.24
C ASP A 512 17.41 -40.50 1.42
N THR A 513 17.94 -39.99 2.54
CA THR A 513 17.98 -38.54 2.79
C THR A 513 19.21 -37.90 2.20
N PHE A 514 19.02 -36.74 1.55
CA PHE A 514 20.11 -35.94 0.99
C PHE A 514 20.03 -34.48 1.47
N PRO A 515 21.18 -33.81 1.64
CA PRO A 515 21.20 -32.39 1.97
C PRO A 515 20.71 -31.56 0.79
N ARG A 516 19.72 -30.72 1.03
CA ARG A 516 19.19 -29.72 0.09
C ARG A 516 19.47 -28.33 0.66
N GLU A 517 20.28 -27.56 -0.04
CA GLU A 517 20.55 -26.17 0.34
C GLU A 517 19.31 -25.29 0.14
N LEU A 518 19.08 -24.41 1.11
CA LEU A 518 17.97 -23.47 1.12
C LEU A 518 18.44 -22.03 0.90
N GLY A 519 19.65 -21.70 1.32
CA GLY A 519 20.26 -20.39 1.09
C GLY A 519 21.62 -20.25 1.77
N HIS A 520 22.36 -19.22 1.40
CA HIS A 520 23.64 -18.88 2.01
C HIS A 520 23.83 -17.36 2.10
N ALA A 521 24.68 -16.91 3.02
CA ALA A 521 25.08 -15.51 3.11
C ALA A 521 26.42 -15.36 3.83
N ILE A 522 27.17 -14.30 3.50
CA ILE A 522 28.39 -13.94 4.23
C ILE A 522 28.02 -12.98 5.35
N TRP A 523 28.40 -13.32 6.57
CA TRP A 523 28.28 -12.43 7.71
C TRP A 523 29.65 -11.91 8.14
N LYS A 524 29.81 -10.59 8.13
CA LYS A 524 31.01 -9.89 8.59
C LYS A 524 30.66 -8.92 9.71
N LYS A 525 31.44 -8.93 10.79
CA LYS A 525 31.37 -7.98 11.90
C LYS A 525 32.77 -7.51 12.27
N LEU A 526 32.96 -6.21 12.42
CA LEU A 526 34.20 -5.58 12.89
C LEU A 526 34.02 -5.02 14.32
N PRO A 527 35.09 -4.85 15.12
CA PRO A 527 35.00 -4.52 16.55
C PRO A 527 34.23 -3.23 16.88
N ASN A 528 34.20 -2.28 15.94
CA ASN A 528 33.57 -0.97 16.13
C ASN A 528 32.23 -0.85 15.39
N GLN A 529 31.69 -1.94 14.86
CA GLN A 529 30.37 -1.96 14.26
C GLN A 529 29.33 -2.30 15.32
N ALA A 530 28.19 -1.60 15.31
CA ALA A 530 27.05 -1.94 16.13
C ALA A 530 26.67 -3.41 15.92
N THR A 531 26.29 -4.11 16.99
CA THR A 531 25.76 -5.47 16.89
C THR A 531 24.48 -5.43 16.06
N ARG A 532 24.49 -6.18 14.94
CA ARG A 532 23.34 -6.35 14.05
C ARG A 532 22.90 -7.79 14.10
N GLU A 533 21.60 -8.01 14.05
CA GLU A 533 21.06 -9.33 13.75
C GLU A 533 21.45 -9.68 12.31
N PHE A 534 21.92 -10.90 12.13
CA PHE A 534 22.16 -11.47 10.82
C PHE A 534 20.85 -11.95 10.22
N ALA A 535 20.79 -11.93 8.90
CA ALA A 535 19.70 -12.54 8.17
C ALA A 535 20.20 -13.28 6.94
N ILE A 536 19.62 -14.46 6.72
CA ILE A 536 19.82 -15.28 5.53
C ILE A 536 18.49 -15.38 4.81
N HIS A 537 18.46 -15.03 3.52
CA HIS A 537 17.31 -15.30 2.67
C HIS A 537 17.32 -16.76 2.22
N LEU A 538 16.15 -17.40 2.19
CA LEU A 538 16.00 -18.74 1.64
C LEU A 538 15.46 -18.63 0.23
N ASP A 539 16.24 -19.09 -0.74
CA ASP A 539 15.90 -19.07 -2.17
C ASP A 539 14.81 -20.08 -2.51
N VAL A 540 14.63 -21.09 -1.66
CA VAL A 540 13.60 -22.12 -1.79
C VAL A 540 12.94 -22.42 -0.44
N ALA A 541 11.63 -22.67 -0.47
CA ALA A 541 10.88 -23.00 0.73
C ALA A 541 11.34 -24.35 1.33
N PRO A 542 11.45 -24.42 2.67
CA PRO A 542 11.76 -25.67 3.37
C PRO A 542 10.60 -26.67 3.25
N ARG A 543 10.94 -27.97 3.21
CA ARG A 543 9.97 -29.08 3.15
C ARG A 543 9.90 -29.85 4.45
N SER A 544 11.04 -29.98 5.12
CA SER A 544 11.18 -30.63 6.42
C SER A 544 10.74 -29.70 7.56
N ASP A 545 10.75 -30.21 8.77
CA ASP A 545 10.54 -29.44 10.00
C ASP A 545 11.86 -29.09 10.72
N THR A 546 13.00 -29.45 10.14
CA THR A 546 14.32 -29.34 10.76
C THR A 546 15.31 -28.79 9.76
N LEU A 547 15.80 -27.58 10.01
CA LEU A 547 16.80 -26.90 9.20
C LEU A 547 18.15 -26.95 9.89
N PHE A 548 19.23 -26.96 9.14
CA PHE A 548 20.59 -26.88 9.64
C PHE A 548 21.23 -25.58 9.18
N LEU A 549 21.67 -24.76 10.13
CA LEU A 549 22.57 -23.65 9.87
C LEU A 549 24.00 -24.14 10.12
N GLU A 550 24.92 -23.89 9.21
CA GLU A 550 26.31 -24.33 9.30
C GLU A 550 27.28 -23.21 8.88
N THR A 551 28.47 -23.20 9.49
CA THR A 551 29.60 -22.38 9.06
C THR A 551 30.93 -23.08 9.32
N ASP A 552 31.90 -22.85 8.44
CA ASP A 552 33.30 -23.21 8.65
C ASP A 552 34.00 -22.09 9.42
N ASN A 553 34.48 -22.40 10.62
CA ASN A 553 35.22 -21.44 11.45
C ASN A 553 36.66 -21.23 10.96
N GLY A 554 37.16 -22.09 10.07
CA GLY A 554 38.58 -22.15 9.72
C GLY A 554 39.41 -22.47 10.94
N ASP A 555 40.46 -21.67 11.17
CA ASP A 555 41.33 -21.78 12.35
C ASP A 555 40.89 -20.86 13.51
N ASN A 556 39.70 -20.26 13.42
CA ASN A 556 39.16 -19.41 14.47
C ASN A 556 38.37 -20.21 15.51
N SER A 557 38.15 -19.62 16.68
CA SER A 557 37.21 -20.16 17.66
C SER A 557 35.79 -20.30 17.08
N PRO A 558 35.02 -21.33 17.50
CA PRO A 558 33.62 -21.46 17.15
C PRO A 558 32.83 -20.19 17.47
N ILE A 559 32.04 -19.72 16.51
CA ILE A 559 31.09 -18.63 16.76
C ILE A 559 29.90 -19.15 17.58
N ASP A 560 29.44 -18.37 18.54
CA ASP A 560 28.21 -18.66 19.28
C ASP A 560 27.06 -17.81 18.75
N LEU A 561 25.94 -18.46 18.46
CA LEU A 561 24.77 -17.88 17.82
C LEU A 561 23.53 -18.14 18.67
N HIS A 562 22.66 -17.13 18.78
CA HIS A 562 21.44 -17.22 19.56
C HIS A 562 20.30 -16.41 18.92
N GLY A 563 19.11 -16.47 19.52
CA GLY A 563 17.96 -15.66 19.09
C GLY A 563 17.39 -16.03 17.72
N PHE A 564 17.42 -17.31 17.36
CA PHE A 564 16.97 -17.78 16.05
C PHE A 564 15.48 -17.52 15.80
N ARG A 565 15.16 -16.87 14.68
CA ARG A 565 13.80 -16.61 14.21
C ARG A 565 13.66 -16.89 12.73
N GLY A 566 12.49 -17.33 12.30
CA GLY A 566 12.14 -17.53 10.90
C GLY A 566 11.03 -16.57 10.49
N ASP A 567 11.20 -15.83 9.41
CA ASP A 567 10.16 -14.98 8.84
C ASP A 567 9.46 -15.70 7.69
N TYR A 568 8.13 -15.64 7.66
CA TYR A 568 7.31 -16.08 6.52
C TYR A 568 6.40 -14.95 6.03
N PRO A 569 6.12 -14.90 4.71
CA PRO A 569 5.27 -13.87 4.13
C PRO A 569 3.80 -14.09 4.52
N VAL A 570 3.10 -13.00 4.82
CA VAL A 570 1.66 -13.03 5.08
C VAL A 570 0.91 -13.27 3.77
N THR A 571 -0.07 -14.17 3.82
CA THR A 571 -1.12 -14.26 2.78
C THR A 571 -2.47 -14.09 3.43
N ARG A 572 -3.33 -13.28 2.81
CA ARG A 572 -4.71 -13.08 3.24
C ARG A 572 -5.68 -13.50 2.15
N VAL A 573 -6.90 -13.86 2.54
CA VAL A 573 -8.02 -14.08 1.63
C VAL A 573 -9.12 -13.08 1.92
N VAL A 574 -9.64 -12.44 0.87
CA VAL A 574 -10.71 -11.45 0.93
C VAL A 574 -11.96 -12.03 0.26
N PHE A 575 -13.07 -12.06 0.96
CA PHE A 575 -14.34 -12.62 0.47
C PHE A 575 -15.52 -11.84 1.03
N LYS A 576 -16.72 -12.04 0.48
CA LYS A 576 -17.95 -11.43 0.98
C LYS A 576 -18.86 -12.50 1.58
N ALA A 577 -19.25 -12.33 2.84
CA ALA A 577 -20.24 -13.20 3.48
C ALA A 577 -21.66 -12.71 3.13
N ALA A 578 -22.60 -13.65 2.93
CA ALA A 578 -23.99 -13.31 2.70
C ALA A 578 -24.63 -12.73 3.99
N PRO A 579 -25.44 -11.66 3.89
CA PRO A 579 -25.98 -10.96 5.05
C PRO A 579 -26.85 -11.85 5.96
N ASP A 580 -27.58 -12.83 5.42
CA ASP A 580 -28.52 -13.66 6.20
C ASP A 580 -28.07 -15.11 6.39
N SER A 581 -26.79 -15.42 6.15
CA SER A 581 -26.29 -16.79 6.29
C SER A 581 -26.00 -17.13 7.75
N THR A 582 -26.90 -17.89 8.38
CA THR A 582 -26.64 -18.55 9.68
C THR A 582 -25.71 -19.77 9.55
N GLN A 583 -25.38 -20.14 8.31
CA GLN A 583 -24.55 -21.30 8.01
C GLN A 583 -23.09 -21.05 8.35
N PRO A 584 -22.39 -22.07 8.88
CA PRO A 584 -20.99 -21.93 9.21
C PRO A 584 -20.14 -21.85 7.95
N ILE A 585 -19.23 -20.87 7.94
CA ILE A 585 -18.22 -20.71 6.90
C ILE A 585 -16.96 -21.48 7.30
N TRP A 586 -16.36 -22.19 6.35
CA TRP A 586 -15.17 -23.00 6.55
C TRP A 586 -14.13 -22.67 5.47
N ILE A 587 -12.85 -22.75 5.84
CA ILE A 587 -11.76 -22.83 4.88
C ILE A 587 -11.28 -24.28 4.80
N TYR A 588 -11.17 -24.83 3.59
CA TYR A 588 -10.69 -26.18 3.29
C TYR A 588 -9.34 -26.10 2.58
N TYR A 589 -8.44 -27.05 2.89
CA TYR A 589 -7.10 -27.17 2.30
C TYR A 589 -6.50 -28.58 2.37
N GLY A 590 -5.34 -28.77 1.74
CA GLY A 590 -4.60 -30.03 1.74
C GLY A 590 -5.01 -30.99 0.63
N ASN A 591 -5.46 -30.47 -0.50
CA ASN A 591 -5.84 -31.24 -1.69
C ASN A 591 -4.91 -30.87 -2.87
N PRO A 592 -3.70 -31.47 -2.96
CA PRO A 592 -2.68 -31.05 -3.92
C PRO A 592 -3.10 -31.20 -5.39
N ASP A 593 -4.09 -32.06 -5.67
CA ASP A 593 -4.63 -32.30 -7.01
C ASP A 593 -5.70 -31.26 -7.42
N ALA A 594 -6.09 -30.36 -6.52
CA ALA A 594 -7.03 -29.28 -6.83
C ALA A 594 -6.41 -28.27 -7.81
N ALA A 595 -7.20 -27.87 -8.82
CA ALA A 595 -6.86 -26.75 -9.69
C ALA A 595 -7.01 -25.41 -8.96
N SER A 596 -6.31 -24.36 -9.40
CA SER A 596 -6.48 -23.01 -8.87
C SER A 596 -7.94 -22.53 -9.02
N PRO A 597 -8.53 -21.91 -8.00
CA PRO A 597 -9.88 -21.37 -8.12
C PRO A 597 -9.89 -20.22 -9.14
N ARG A 598 -10.96 -20.15 -9.94
CA ARG A 598 -11.21 -19.03 -10.86
C ARG A 598 -12.60 -18.50 -10.58
N TYR A 599 -12.68 -17.22 -10.22
CA TYR A 599 -13.91 -16.59 -9.81
C TYR A 599 -14.10 -15.25 -10.52
N ASP A 600 -15.35 -14.97 -10.91
CA ASP A 600 -15.72 -13.66 -11.49
C ASP A 600 -15.72 -12.53 -10.45
N VAL A 601 -15.45 -12.84 -9.17
CA VAL A 601 -15.29 -11.82 -8.11
C VAL A 601 -14.15 -10.84 -8.42
N ALA A 602 -13.18 -11.24 -9.24
CA ALA A 602 -12.15 -10.36 -9.79
C ALA A 602 -12.76 -9.17 -10.56
N LEU A 603 -13.88 -9.36 -11.25
CA LEU A 603 -14.58 -8.30 -12.01
C LEU A 603 -15.18 -7.20 -11.10
N ILE A 604 -15.36 -7.50 -9.82
CA ILE A 604 -15.89 -6.56 -8.82
C ILE A 604 -14.87 -6.24 -7.72
N ALA A 605 -13.58 -6.50 -7.94
CA ALA A 605 -12.53 -6.19 -6.96
C ALA A 605 -12.51 -4.71 -6.57
N ASP A 606 -12.79 -3.81 -7.52
CA ASP A 606 -12.95 -2.38 -7.26
C ASP A 606 -14.02 -2.06 -6.23
N GLN A 607 -15.12 -2.83 -6.18
CA GLN A 607 -16.15 -2.67 -5.17
C GLN A 607 -15.67 -3.17 -3.79
N LEU A 608 -14.83 -4.22 -3.77
CA LEU A 608 -14.19 -4.72 -2.56
C LEU A 608 -13.10 -3.78 -2.02
N PHE A 609 -12.47 -2.95 -2.86
CA PHE A 609 -11.55 -1.87 -2.43
C PHE A 609 -12.29 -0.64 -1.87
N ARG A 610 -13.56 -0.46 -2.27
CA ARG A 610 -14.42 0.64 -1.82
C ARG A 610 -15.24 0.32 -0.58
N THR A 611 -15.28 -0.93 -0.16
CA THR A 611 -16.03 -1.35 1.02
C THR A 611 -15.07 -1.53 2.20
N GLU A 612 -15.51 -1.19 3.40
CA GLU A 612 -14.77 -1.55 4.61
C GLU A 612 -14.69 -3.08 4.75
N ARG A 613 -13.52 -3.58 5.12
CA ARG A 613 -13.25 -5.01 5.30
C ARG A 613 -13.12 -5.32 6.78
N ALA A 614 -13.98 -6.18 7.29
CA ALA A 614 -13.89 -6.64 8.67
C ALA A 614 -12.90 -7.80 8.78
N SER A 615 -12.04 -7.77 9.80
CA SER A 615 -11.16 -8.89 10.11
C SER A 615 -11.97 -10.12 10.53
N ALA A 616 -11.65 -11.26 9.94
CA ALA A 616 -12.18 -12.57 10.32
C ALA A 616 -11.04 -13.48 10.79
N THR A 617 -11.35 -14.40 11.70
CA THR A 617 -10.35 -15.29 12.32
C THR A 617 -10.61 -16.75 11.98
N LEU A 618 -9.55 -17.56 12.07
CA LEU A 618 -9.63 -19.01 11.89
C LEU A 618 -9.69 -19.70 13.25
N GLY A 619 -10.64 -20.62 13.38
CA GLY A 619 -10.71 -21.56 14.50
C GLY A 619 -9.64 -22.66 14.42
N PRO A 620 -9.67 -23.64 15.34
CA PRO A 620 -8.72 -24.75 15.34
C PRO A 620 -8.86 -25.63 14.09
N GLN A 621 -7.76 -26.29 13.69
CA GLN A 621 -7.74 -27.24 12.57
C GLN A 621 -8.53 -28.51 12.90
N GLU A 622 -9.38 -28.92 11.96
CA GLU A 622 -10.04 -30.22 11.95
C GLU A 622 -9.50 -31.08 10.81
N ASN A 623 -9.21 -32.35 11.11
CA ASN A 623 -8.80 -33.33 10.10
C ASN A 623 -10.04 -34.02 9.52
N MET A 624 -10.17 -33.98 8.19
CA MET A 624 -11.31 -34.52 7.43
C MET A 624 -11.18 -36.01 7.10
N GLY A 625 -10.20 -36.69 7.72
CA GLY A 625 -9.90 -38.13 7.66
C GLY A 625 -10.48 -38.87 6.46
N SER A 626 -9.68 -39.07 5.40
CA SER A 626 -10.12 -39.92 4.30
C SER A 626 -10.37 -41.35 4.82
N LYS A 627 -11.39 -42.05 4.30
CA LYS A 627 -11.59 -43.49 4.55
C LYS A 627 -10.29 -44.29 4.31
N THR A 628 -9.48 -43.84 3.36
CA THR A 628 -8.18 -44.41 2.99
C THR A 628 -7.12 -44.23 4.07
N GLU A 629 -7.06 -43.08 4.75
CA GLU A 629 -6.13 -42.80 5.86
C GLU A 629 -6.44 -43.65 7.09
N ARG A 630 -7.71 -43.93 7.38
CA ARG A 630 -8.07 -44.88 8.45
C ARG A 630 -7.57 -46.30 8.12
N ILE A 631 -7.58 -46.69 6.84
CA ILE A 631 -7.12 -48.02 6.41
C ILE A 631 -5.58 -48.11 6.40
N THR A 632 -4.86 -47.08 5.92
CA THR A 632 -3.39 -47.06 5.95
C THR A 632 -2.84 -46.91 7.37
N LYS A 633 -3.49 -46.15 8.26
CA LYS A 633 -3.11 -46.08 9.67
C LYS A 633 -3.34 -47.41 10.41
N THR A 634 -4.32 -48.21 9.97
CA THR A 634 -4.45 -49.61 10.42
C THR A 634 -3.42 -50.56 9.82
N LEU A 635 -2.67 -50.17 8.78
CA LEU A 635 -1.62 -50.98 8.16
C LEU A 635 -0.20 -50.59 8.60
N THR A 636 -0.02 -49.49 9.34
CA THR A 636 1.27 -49.07 9.91
C THR A 636 1.29 -49.34 11.42
N GLY A 637 1.86 -50.48 11.81
CA GLY A 637 1.98 -50.93 13.20
C GLY A 637 1.99 -52.45 13.33
N SER A 638 1.69 -52.99 14.51
CA SER A 638 1.58 -54.44 14.80
C SER A 638 0.64 -55.20 13.84
N ALA A 639 -0.31 -54.49 13.23
CA ALA A 639 -1.20 -55.00 12.20
C ALA A 639 -0.49 -55.38 10.88
N ARG A 640 0.68 -54.79 10.55
CA ARG A 640 1.52 -55.24 9.42
C ARG A 640 1.98 -56.67 9.64
N TYR A 641 2.46 -57.00 10.83
CA TYR A 641 2.91 -58.35 11.17
C TYR A 641 1.75 -59.35 11.21
N ILE A 642 0.57 -58.93 11.66
CA ILE A 642 -0.65 -59.77 11.63
C ILE A 642 -1.08 -60.03 10.18
N PHE A 643 -1.09 -59.02 9.32
CA PHE A 643 -1.45 -59.18 7.90
C PHE A 643 -0.48 -60.12 7.17
N TRP A 644 0.83 -59.87 7.27
CA TRP A 644 1.85 -60.74 6.66
C TRP A 644 1.88 -62.14 7.29
N GLY A 645 1.61 -62.25 8.60
CA GLY A 645 1.46 -63.54 9.28
C GLY A 645 0.24 -64.32 8.79
N THR A 646 -0.91 -63.67 8.63
CA THR A 646 -2.14 -64.28 8.11
C THR A 646 -1.95 -64.70 6.65
N LEU A 647 -1.32 -63.85 5.83
CA LEU A 647 -0.98 -64.17 4.45
C LEU A 647 -0.02 -65.36 4.36
N GLY A 648 1.00 -65.42 5.23
CA GLY A 648 1.89 -66.56 5.34
C GLY A 648 1.17 -67.85 5.71
N VAL A 649 0.24 -67.82 6.66
CA VAL A 649 -0.60 -68.98 7.03
C VAL A 649 -1.48 -69.43 5.86
N VAL A 650 -2.08 -68.51 5.12
CA VAL A 650 -2.88 -68.83 3.93
C VAL A 650 -2.02 -69.49 2.86
N VAL A 651 -0.82 -68.96 2.58
CA VAL A 651 0.12 -69.55 1.62
C VAL A 651 0.56 -70.95 2.03
N VAL A 652 0.89 -71.16 3.30
CA VAL A 652 1.24 -72.50 3.83
C VAL A 652 0.06 -73.46 3.74
N GLY A 653 -1.16 -73.00 4.06
CA GLY A 653 -2.38 -73.79 3.89
C GLY A 653 -2.62 -74.20 2.45
N LEU A 654 -2.40 -73.30 1.49
CA LEU A 654 -2.52 -73.57 0.06
C LEU A 654 -1.45 -74.56 -0.42
N LEU A 655 -0.20 -74.41 0.03
CA LEU A 655 0.90 -75.32 -0.29
C LEU A 655 0.65 -76.74 0.27
N LEU A 656 0.09 -76.86 1.48
CA LEU A 656 -0.31 -78.14 2.06
C LEU A 656 -1.46 -78.79 1.28
N LEU A 657 -2.40 -77.99 0.79
CA LEU A 657 -3.52 -78.48 -0.02
C LEU A 657 -3.05 -78.96 -1.40
N ILE A 658 -2.12 -78.23 -2.02
CA ILE A 658 -1.45 -78.62 -3.27
C ILE A 658 -0.59 -79.89 -3.05
N SER A 659 0.15 -79.97 -1.95
CA SER A 659 0.92 -81.17 -1.55
C SER A 659 0.03 -82.41 -1.39
N ARG A 660 -1.18 -82.24 -0.85
CA ARG A 660 -2.17 -83.33 -0.75
C ARG A 660 -2.83 -83.74 -2.07
N LEU A 661 -2.82 -82.86 -3.07
CA LEU A 661 -3.39 -83.09 -4.40
C LEU A 661 -2.35 -83.61 -5.41
N LEU A 662 -1.08 -83.65 -5.04
CA LEU A 662 -0.04 -84.30 -5.84
C LEU A 662 -0.14 -85.83 -5.66
N PRO A 663 -0.31 -86.61 -6.75
CA PRO A 663 -0.34 -88.06 -6.66
C PRO A 663 0.97 -88.60 -6.11
N LYS A 664 0.90 -89.55 -5.18
CA LYS A 664 2.08 -90.27 -4.70
C LYS A 664 2.64 -91.08 -5.86
N ASN A 665 3.89 -90.81 -6.24
CA ASN A 665 4.62 -91.66 -7.16
C ASN A 665 4.75 -93.05 -6.51
N GLU A 666 4.35 -94.09 -7.26
CA GLU A 666 4.56 -95.50 -6.93
C GLU A 666 6.04 -95.85 -6.73
#